data_AF-A0A4P2Q1K9-F1
#
_entry.id   AF-A0A4P2Q1K9-F1
#
_cell.length_a   1.000
_cell.length_b   1.000
_cell.length_c   1.000
_cell.angle_alpha   90.00
_cell.angle_beta   90.00
_cell.angle_gamma   90.00
#
_symmetry.space_group_name_H-M   'P 1'
#
loop_
_entity.id
_entity.type
_entity.pdbx_description
1 polymer ?
#
loop_
_entity_poly.entity_id
_entity_poly.type
_entity_poly.pdbx_seq_one_letter_code
_entity_poly.pdbx_strand_id
1 'polypeptide(L)'
;MFQGRSPLCAGLMALFLGGSPAFAQDARADSEAPGDGGERRALGEAGTEAGADAPRHGAAPEVGGAPEVHPPELIERVEAAYPEGARAAGKEGSVVLRLTIDAGGRVTRAEVATPAGHGLDEAAREAALRFRFTPARRGEQDVASRILYRYDFRLPEPPAAASQIAQAASPGAQAASPGAQAASPGAQAASPGAAGRAADTAPGPAPAPARPPLEVSVRGASVAERLRRSAEAVHVIDTEAAQRQSADLGEVLSRSEGVGVRRGGGLGSSARLSLNGLADDQVRLFLDGVPLDLSGYAFGIANVPVNLVERAEIYRGVVPVRFGADALGGAVNLVTDRNVRGSHAAASYQVGSFGTYRLTLGGHHVHEPSGLVARANGFLDHARNDYPVDVELVDEQGRLSPARVRRFHDGYRAAGGGVEVGVVRRPWADRLLLRAFYAAHERDVQHNLHMTVPYGDVTFGRQTGGAHLRYAQPLSRAMRLDTVAGYAYARTDFRDLGTCRYDWSGRCLARLPQPGESDARAIDQRVHHHTALARLNLLWVPAPDHLVRFGAAPTFATRTGRNRAHPEGVYDPLTARRDLLSAVAGVEHEARPLEGRLANIAFAKGYVQALRTEEQLPSGLLRDLDRGTFRMGVGDSLRFRFTEALYAKASYELATRLPSPEELFGADGDVPIVANLHLDPEVSHNVNLGVTLERADLGVGQLRFNVNAFGRFAEGLIWRGYPGVGYAQYMNVASARSLGFESSAGWTSPGEWLSLDGHVSWHDLRDTSSDERLPNRPFLFADGAARLTWPGPLLRDDALSLTWSARYVHEFFLGLGKHGSRETKEQIPSQLSHALALTYLVKHGGWSVSSTLEVQNLTDAKTFDYHGVQRPGRAAYAKLTLDM
;
A
#
# COMPACT_ATOMS: atom_id res chain seq x y z
N MET A 1 -6.88 -29.39 -36.12
CA MET A 1 -6.79 -30.45 -35.10
C MET A 1 -5.69 -30.04 -34.12
N PHE A 2 -6.09 -29.48 -32.98
CA PHE A 2 -5.39 -29.24 -31.70
C PHE A 2 -6.13 -28.09 -30.99
N GLN A 3 -7.31 -28.42 -30.48
CA GLN A 3 -7.97 -27.66 -29.42
C GLN A 3 -7.24 -28.01 -28.11
N GLY A 4 -6.64 -27.01 -27.47
CA GLY A 4 -5.98 -27.16 -26.17
C GLY A 4 -6.69 -26.33 -25.09
N ARG A 5 -7.96 -26.65 -24.81
CA ARG A 5 -8.57 -26.25 -23.53
C ARG A 5 -7.89 -27.08 -22.45
N SER A 6 -7.11 -26.45 -21.58
CA SER A 6 -6.46 -27.11 -20.44
C SER A 6 -7.53 -27.58 -19.43
N PRO A 7 -7.69 -28.90 -19.20
CA PRO A 7 -8.74 -29.44 -18.32
C PRO A 7 -8.50 -29.12 -16.83
N LEU A 8 -7.32 -28.59 -16.47
CA LEU A 8 -6.96 -28.17 -15.11
C LEU A 8 -7.74 -26.93 -14.62
N CYS A 9 -8.08 -25.99 -15.51
CA CYS A 9 -8.90 -24.82 -15.13
C CYS A 9 -10.36 -25.19 -14.85
N ALA A 10 -10.92 -26.15 -15.59
CA ALA A 10 -12.28 -26.64 -15.39
C ALA A 10 -12.40 -27.48 -14.09
N GLY A 11 -11.37 -28.28 -13.78
CA GLY A 11 -11.32 -29.08 -12.55
C GLY A 11 -11.24 -28.23 -11.28
N LEU A 12 -10.47 -27.14 -11.29
CA LEU A 12 -10.41 -26.22 -10.14
C LEU A 12 -11.69 -25.38 -10.01
N MET A 13 -12.29 -24.93 -11.12
CA MET A 13 -13.59 -24.23 -11.08
C MET A 13 -14.71 -25.11 -10.52
N ALA A 14 -14.74 -26.41 -10.84
CA ALA A 14 -15.75 -27.35 -10.34
C ALA A 14 -15.61 -27.65 -8.83
N LEU A 15 -14.39 -27.54 -8.28
CA LEU A 15 -14.13 -27.67 -6.84
C LEU A 15 -14.57 -26.43 -6.02
N PHE A 16 -14.74 -25.27 -6.66
CA PHE A 16 -15.14 -24.01 -6.01
C PHE A 16 -16.60 -23.61 -6.22
N LEU A 17 -17.32 -24.18 -7.20
CA LEU A 17 -18.68 -23.80 -7.55
C LEU A 17 -19.66 -24.97 -7.42
N GLY A 18 -19.92 -25.36 -6.17
CA GLY A 18 -21.14 -26.07 -5.80
C GLY A 18 -22.28 -25.06 -5.60
N GLY A 19 -23.01 -24.75 -6.67
CA GLY A 19 -24.29 -24.02 -6.62
C GLY A 19 -24.19 -22.52 -6.85
N SER A 20 -24.68 -22.05 -8.00
CA SER A 20 -25.05 -20.66 -8.21
C SER A 20 -26.32 -20.35 -7.42
N PRO A 21 -26.37 -19.35 -6.52
CA PRO A 21 -27.64 -18.77 -6.13
C PRO A 21 -28.08 -17.81 -7.26
N ALA A 22 -29.09 -18.21 -8.01
CA ALA A 22 -29.87 -17.28 -8.81
C ALA A 22 -30.65 -16.39 -7.84
N PHE A 23 -30.41 -15.07 -7.85
CA PHE A 23 -31.32 -14.11 -7.23
C PHE A 23 -31.57 -12.90 -8.14
N ALA A 24 -32.86 -12.67 -8.29
CA ALA A 24 -33.61 -11.66 -9.02
C ALA A 24 -32.91 -10.32 -9.30
N GLN A 25 -32.72 -10.05 -10.59
CA GLN A 25 -32.79 -8.70 -11.14
C GLN A 25 -34.27 -8.32 -11.23
N ASP A 26 -34.75 -7.44 -10.35
CA ASP A 26 -35.75 -6.42 -10.69
C ASP A 26 -36.00 -5.51 -9.48
N ALA A 27 -35.56 -4.26 -9.59
CA ALA A 27 -36.14 -3.12 -8.89
C ALA A 27 -35.85 -1.88 -9.73
N ARG A 28 -36.83 -1.54 -10.58
CA ARG A 28 -36.89 -0.30 -11.34
C ARG A 28 -37.03 0.90 -10.41
N ALA A 29 -36.53 2.01 -10.91
CA ALA A 29 -36.53 3.33 -10.29
C ALA A 29 -37.94 3.80 -9.90
N ASP A 30 -38.05 4.37 -8.70
CA ASP A 30 -39.18 5.21 -8.31
C ASP A 30 -39.15 6.52 -9.09
N SER A 31 -40.29 6.79 -9.73
CA SER A 31 -40.65 8.03 -10.41
C SER A 31 -41.30 9.00 -9.41
N GLU A 32 -40.71 10.18 -9.22
CA GLU A 32 -41.44 11.34 -8.70
C GLU A 32 -41.98 12.14 -9.88
N ALA A 33 -43.31 12.21 -9.98
CA ALA A 33 -44.03 13.14 -10.83
C ALA A 33 -44.50 14.32 -9.98
N PRO A 34 -44.58 15.55 -10.53
CA PRO A 34 -45.55 16.53 -10.10
C PRO A 34 -46.72 16.58 -11.10
N GLY A 35 -47.94 16.45 -10.56
CA GLY A 35 -49.16 16.78 -11.29
C GLY A 35 -49.60 18.20 -11.00
N ASP A 36 -49.92 18.95 -12.05
CA ASP A 36 -51.12 19.81 -12.21
C ASP A 36 -51.08 20.31 -13.68
N GLY A 37 -52.07 20.11 -14.54
CA GLY A 37 -53.39 20.72 -14.47
C GLY A 37 -53.48 21.78 -15.58
N GLY A 38 -54.10 21.47 -16.71
CA GLY A 38 -54.14 22.40 -17.86
C GLY A 38 -54.87 21.91 -19.10
N GLU A 39 -56.20 21.90 -19.01
CA GLU A 39 -57.21 21.85 -20.07
C GLU A 39 -56.84 22.39 -21.48
N ARG A 40 -57.20 21.61 -22.53
CA ARG A 40 -58.16 21.93 -23.63
C ARG A 40 -57.70 21.60 -25.07
N ARG A 41 -58.65 20.92 -25.73
CA ARG A 41 -59.09 20.99 -27.14
C ARG A 41 -58.35 20.16 -28.19
N ALA A 42 -59.02 19.06 -28.52
CA ALA A 42 -59.07 18.47 -29.85
C ALA A 42 -59.61 19.47 -30.90
N LEU A 43 -58.99 19.46 -32.07
CA LEU A 43 -59.56 19.82 -33.37
C LEU A 43 -58.95 18.87 -34.40
N GLY A 44 -59.82 18.20 -35.14
CA GLY A 44 -59.45 17.26 -36.20
C GLY A 44 -59.28 17.93 -37.57
N GLU A 45 -58.87 17.06 -38.50
CA GLU A 45 -58.98 17.13 -39.97
C GLU A 45 -58.19 18.21 -40.73
N ALA A 46 -57.24 17.76 -41.55
CA ALA A 46 -57.41 17.71 -43.01
C ALA A 46 -56.13 17.13 -43.66
N GLY A 47 -56.31 16.19 -44.59
CA GLY A 47 -55.23 15.63 -45.38
C GLY A 47 -54.79 16.53 -46.53
N THR A 48 -53.58 16.33 -47.02
CA THR A 48 -53.26 16.45 -48.45
C THR A 48 -52.01 15.63 -48.76
N GLU A 49 -52.17 14.72 -49.73
CA GLU A 49 -51.11 13.95 -50.36
C GLU A 49 -50.24 14.86 -51.26
N ALA A 50 -48.94 14.56 -51.33
CA ALA A 50 -48.17 14.59 -52.57
C ALA A 50 -46.87 13.81 -52.35
N GLY A 51 -46.76 12.66 -53.02
CA GLY A 51 -45.60 11.78 -52.96
C GLY A 51 -44.45 12.23 -53.87
N ALA A 52 -43.26 11.73 -53.56
CA ALA A 52 -42.17 11.56 -54.51
C ALA A 52 -41.32 10.34 -54.08
N ASP A 53 -41.63 9.23 -54.74
CA ASP A 53 -40.76 8.16 -55.24
C ASP A 53 -39.37 7.91 -54.60
N ALA A 54 -39.20 6.72 -54.02
CA ALA A 54 -37.91 6.08 -53.79
C ALA A 54 -38.02 4.56 -54.04
N PRO A 55 -37.19 3.97 -54.93
CA PRO A 55 -37.29 2.56 -55.28
C PRO A 55 -36.61 1.66 -54.24
N ARG A 56 -37.18 0.46 -54.07
CA ARG A 56 -36.66 -0.66 -53.27
C ARG A 56 -35.46 -1.32 -53.97
N HIS A 57 -34.33 -1.43 -53.27
CA HIS A 57 -33.30 -2.47 -53.41
C HIS A 57 -32.91 -2.85 -51.97
N GLY A 58 -33.09 -4.09 -51.51
CA GLY A 58 -32.31 -5.26 -51.90
C GLY A 58 -31.54 -5.69 -50.64
N ALA A 59 -31.83 -6.89 -50.13
CA ALA A 59 -31.18 -7.44 -48.94
C ALA A 59 -29.65 -7.47 -49.13
N ALA A 60 -28.91 -6.97 -48.14
CA ALA A 60 -27.44 -7.02 -48.10
C ALA A 60 -26.99 -7.91 -46.92
N PRO A 61 -25.86 -8.63 -47.08
CA PRO A 61 -25.53 -9.85 -46.35
C PRO A 61 -24.83 -9.60 -45.00
N GLU A 62 -24.79 -10.65 -44.17
CA GLU A 62 -23.98 -10.74 -42.96
C GLU A 62 -22.52 -10.35 -43.22
N VAL A 63 -22.01 -9.36 -42.47
CA VAL A 63 -20.60 -8.95 -42.53
C VAL A 63 -19.83 -9.70 -41.46
N GLY A 64 -18.98 -10.63 -41.90
CA GLY A 64 -17.96 -11.30 -41.10
C GLY A 64 -16.93 -10.33 -40.52
N GLY A 65 -16.35 -10.72 -39.38
CA GLY A 65 -15.44 -9.92 -38.58
C GLY A 65 -14.26 -9.33 -39.36
N ALA A 66 -13.87 -8.11 -38.98
CA ALA A 66 -12.71 -7.44 -39.54
C ALA A 66 -11.44 -8.30 -39.32
N PRO A 67 -10.63 -8.54 -40.38
CA PRO A 67 -9.43 -9.37 -40.27
C PRO A 67 -8.39 -8.74 -39.33
N GLU A 68 -7.81 -9.55 -38.45
CA GLU A 68 -6.72 -9.21 -37.53
C GLU A 68 -5.52 -8.64 -38.31
N VAL A 69 -5.00 -7.49 -37.87
CA VAL A 69 -3.87 -6.81 -38.52
C VAL A 69 -2.65 -6.87 -37.62
N HIS A 70 -1.59 -7.54 -38.06
CA HIS A 70 -0.29 -7.54 -37.37
C HIS A 70 0.62 -6.46 -37.99
N PRO A 71 1.19 -5.55 -37.17
CA PRO A 71 2.07 -4.50 -37.65
C PRO A 71 3.44 -5.06 -38.09
N PRO A 72 4.19 -4.33 -38.95
CA PRO A 72 5.52 -4.72 -39.37
C PRO A 72 6.54 -4.54 -38.24
N GLU A 73 7.44 -5.51 -38.05
CA GLU A 73 8.51 -5.52 -37.04
C GLU A 73 9.88 -5.31 -37.69
N LEU A 74 10.77 -4.54 -37.08
CA LEU A 74 12.08 -4.22 -37.65
C LEU A 74 13.02 -5.45 -37.60
N ILE A 75 13.51 -5.88 -38.75
CA ILE A 75 14.48 -6.98 -38.91
C ILE A 75 15.91 -6.45 -38.95
N GLU A 76 16.15 -5.41 -39.75
CA GLU A 76 17.48 -4.87 -40.00
C GLU A 76 17.46 -3.35 -39.88
N ARG A 77 18.25 -2.84 -38.93
CA ARG A 77 18.46 -1.40 -38.70
C ARG A 77 19.80 -0.98 -39.27
N VAL A 78 19.81 0.08 -40.06
CA VAL A 78 21.03 0.75 -40.52
C VAL A 78 21.27 1.98 -39.64
N GLU A 79 22.46 2.14 -39.08
CA GLU A 79 22.76 3.34 -38.29
C GLU A 79 22.95 4.55 -39.20
N ALA A 80 22.25 5.64 -38.88
CA ALA A 80 22.42 6.94 -39.50
C ALA A 80 23.77 7.56 -39.10
N ALA A 81 24.49 8.08 -40.08
CA ALA A 81 25.71 8.84 -39.83
C ALA A 81 25.38 10.13 -39.07
N TYR A 82 26.11 10.41 -38.00
CA TYR A 82 25.91 11.64 -37.23
C TYR A 82 26.45 12.85 -38.04
N PRO A 83 25.63 13.84 -38.40
CA PRO A 83 26.08 15.03 -39.12
C PRO A 83 27.18 15.77 -38.37
N GLU A 84 28.27 16.13 -39.05
CA GLU A 84 29.43 16.75 -38.41
C GLU A 84 29.10 18.08 -37.73
N GLY A 85 28.19 18.87 -38.32
CA GLY A 85 27.71 20.13 -37.74
C GLY A 85 26.92 19.93 -36.43
N ALA A 86 26.07 18.90 -36.35
CA ALA A 86 25.36 18.55 -35.12
C ALA A 86 26.31 17.97 -34.06
N ARG A 87 27.30 17.18 -34.49
CA ARG A 87 28.34 16.60 -33.63
C ARG A 87 29.22 17.68 -33.00
N ALA A 88 29.69 18.65 -33.79
CA ALA A 88 30.52 19.75 -33.30
C ALA A 88 29.76 20.69 -32.35
N ALA A 89 28.44 20.82 -32.52
CA ALA A 89 27.57 21.65 -31.70
C ALA A 89 26.97 20.93 -30.47
N GLY A 90 27.32 19.66 -30.24
CA GLY A 90 26.81 18.88 -29.10
C GLY A 90 25.30 18.63 -29.14
N LYS A 91 24.69 18.58 -30.33
CA LYS A 91 23.23 18.54 -30.50
C LYS A 91 22.71 17.13 -30.66
N GLU A 92 21.97 16.63 -29.68
CA GLU A 92 21.19 15.38 -29.73
C GLU A 92 19.71 15.66 -30.05
N GLY A 93 19.00 14.66 -30.56
CA GLY A 93 17.59 14.85 -30.92
C GLY A 93 16.93 13.60 -31.51
N SER A 94 15.60 13.65 -31.58
CA SER A 94 14.76 12.57 -32.09
C SER A 94 14.03 13.02 -33.35
N VAL A 95 14.23 12.30 -34.45
CA VAL A 95 13.52 12.51 -35.71
C VAL A 95 12.40 11.49 -35.80
N VAL A 96 11.15 11.95 -35.98
CA VAL A 96 10.02 11.03 -36.25
C VAL A 96 9.80 10.96 -37.75
N LEU A 97 9.93 9.77 -38.31
CA LEU A 97 9.76 9.48 -39.73
C LEU A 97 8.44 8.75 -39.97
N ARG A 98 7.73 9.10 -41.04
CA ARG A 98 6.65 8.31 -41.61
C ARG A 98 7.22 7.40 -42.69
N LEU A 99 7.31 6.10 -42.40
CA LEU A 99 7.85 5.08 -43.30
C LEU A 99 6.70 4.41 -44.07
N THR A 100 6.85 4.28 -45.37
CA THR A 100 6.02 3.40 -46.21
C THR A 100 6.78 2.11 -46.45
N ILE A 101 6.22 0.99 -46.00
CA ILE A 101 6.80 -0.35 -46.09
C ILE A 101 5.98 -1.13 -47.12
N ASP A 102 6.63 -1.75 -48.11
CA ASP A 102 5.93 -2.59 -49.09
C ASP A 102 5.54 -3.96 -48.52
N ALA A 103 4.79 -4.74 -49.31
CA ALA A 103 4.38 -6.10 -48.92
C ALA A 103 5.57 -7.09 -48.78
N GLY A 104 6.79 -6.70 -49.16
CA GLY A 104 8.02 -7.47 -48.95
C GLY A 104 8.83 -6.99 -47.74
N GLY A 105 8.32 -6.04 -46.95
CA GLY A 105 8.99 -5.54 -45.76
C GLY A 105 10.08 -4.49 -46.02
N ARG A 106 10.18 -3.93 -47.23
CA ARG A 106 11.18 -2.89 -47.56
C ARG A 106 10.59 -1.50 -47.42
N VAL A 107 11.38 -0.57 -46.88
CA VAL A 107 11.00 0.84 -46.82
C VAL A 107 11.13 1.48 -48.20
N THR A 108 10.00 1.82 -48.83
CA THR A 108 9.95 2.46 -50.15
C THR A 108 9.92 3.99 -50.07
N ARG A 109 9.49 4.54 -48.93
CA ARG A 109 9.46 5.99 -48.70
C ARG A 109 9.68 6.31 -47.23
N ALA A 110 10.45 7.36 -46.95
CA ALA A 110 10.64 7.92 -45.62
C ALA A 110 10.40 9.44 -45.67
N GLU A 111 9.41 9.92 -44.94
CA GLU A 111 9.06 11.35 -44.82
C GLU A 111 9.29 11.81 -43.39
N VAL A 112 9.81 13.03 -43.19
CA VAL A 112 9.98 13.58 -41.84
C VAL A 112 8.63 14.09 -41.35
N ALA A 113 8.11 13.48 -40.27
CA ALA A 113 6.88 13.88 -39.61
C ALA A 113 7.16 14.91 -38.50
N THR A 114 8.23 14.72 -37.74
CA THR A 114 8.71 15.68 -36.73
C THR A 114 10.23 15.87 -36.90
N PRO A 115 10.68 17.07 -37.29
CA PRO A 115 12.09 17.35 -37.49
C PRO A 115 12.81 17.64 -36.16
N ALA A 116 14.07 17.26 -36.07
CA ALA A 116 15.02 17.64 -35.02
C ALA A 116 16.00 18.75 -35.49
N GLY A 117 16.12 18.98 -36.81
CA GLY A 117 17.00 19.99 -37.39
C GLY A 117 18.49 19.59 -37.39
N HIS A 118 19.35 20.57 -37.70
CA HIS A 118 20.82 20.42 -37.67
C HIS A 118 21.40 19.28 -38.55
N GLY A 119 20.72 18.87 -39.61
CA GLY A 119 21.13 17.79 -40.51
C GLY A 119 20.75 16.38 -40.02
N LEU A 120 20.15 16.27 -38.83
CA LEU A 120 19.73 14.98 -38.25
C LEU A 120 18.56 14.38 -39.03
N ASP A 121 17.70 15.23 -39.59
CA ASP A 121 16.50 14.85 -40.35
C ASP A 121 16.86 14.10 -41.63
N GLU A 122 17.81 14.66 -42.39
CA GLU A 122 18.33 14.07 -43.62
C GLU A 122 19.04 12.74 -43.33
N ALA A 123 19.88 12.71 -42.29
CA ALA A 123 20.62 11.51 -41.90
C ALA A 123 19.69 10.36 -41.48
N ALA A 124 18.65 10.65 -40.68
CA ALA A 124 17.66 9.65 -40.28
C ALA A 124 16.86 9.14 -41.48
N ARG A 125 16.44 10.03 -42.39
CA ARG A 125 15.67 9.66 -43.59
C ARG A 125 16.48 8.73 -44.49
N GLU A 126 17.75 9.04 -44.74
CA GLU A 126 18.64 8.23 -45.58
C GLU A 126 18.91 6.84 -44.99
N ALA A 127 19.08 6.75 -43.68
CA ALA A 127 19.25 5.48 -42.99
C ALA A 127 17.97 4.64 -43.04
N ALA A 128 16.81 5.25 -42.78
CA ALA A 128 15.53 4.55 -42.72
C ALA A 128 15.09 3.94 -44.04
N LEU A 129 15.48 4.53 -45.19
CA LEU A 129 15.25 3.94 -46.52
C LEU A 129 15.98 2.59 -46.72
N ARG A 130 16.95 2.27 -45.86
CA ARG A 130 17.72 1.02 -45.91
C ARG A 130 17.27 0.01 -44.87
N PHE A 131 16.23 0.30 -44.09
CA PHE A 131 15.71 -0.64 -43.10
C PHE A 131 14.93 -1.78 -43.75
N ARG A 132 14.92 -2.92 -43.08
CA ARG A 132 14.04 -4.04 -43.40
C ARG A 132 13.12 -4.35 -42.24
N PHE A 133 11.87 -4.61 -42.56
CA PHE A 133 10.82 -5.01 -41.63
C PHE A 133 10.24 -6.37 -42.05
N THR A 134 9.52 -7.04 -41.16
CA THR A 134 8.51 -8.02 -41.56
C THR A 134 7.36 -7.29 -42.26
N PRO A 135 6.71 -7.86 -43.29
CA PRO A 135 5.52 -7.26 -43.87
C PRO A 135 4.40 -7.13 -42.84
N ALA A 136 3.56 -6.10 -42.97
CA ALA A 136 2.33 -6.05 -42.19
C ALA A 136 1.38 -7.13 -42.70
N ARG A 137 0.68 -7.83 -41.80
CA ARG A 137 -0.28 -8.87 -42.20
C ARG A 137 -1.70 -8.44 -41.93
N ARG A 138 -2.60 -8.72 -42.87
CA ARG A 138 -4.06 -8.65 -42.69
C ARG A 138 -4.61 -10.06 -42.89
N GLY A 139 -4.89 -10.77 -41.80
CA GLY A 139 -5.06 -12.23 -41.84
C GLY A 139 -3.78 -12.93 -42.31
N GLU A 140 -3.87 -13.78 -43.33
CA GLU A 140 -2.72 -14.49 -43.91
C GLU A 140 -2.02 -13.74 -45.07
N GLN A 141 -2.49 -12.54 -45.44
CA GLN A 141 -1.93 -11.78 -46.56
C GLN A 141 -0.96 -10.68 -46.09
N ASP A 142 0.22 -10.66 -46.69
CA ASP A 142 1.20 -9.57 -46.53
C ASP A 142 0.72 -8.34 -47.31
N VAL A 143 0.62 -7.19 -46.62
CA VAL A 143 0.12 -5.93 -47.17
C VAL A 143 1.13 -4.80 -46.94
N ALA A 144 1.18 -3.87 -47.90
CA ALA A 144 1.93 -2.63 -47.71
C ALA A 144 1.34 -1.81 -46.56
N SER A 145 2.20 -1.18 -45.76
CA SER A 145 1.79 -0.43 -44.57
C SER A 145 2.53 0.89 -44.43
N ARG A 146 2.00 1.78 -43.62
CA ARG A 146 2.64 3.04 -43.25
C ARG A 146 2.73 3.13 -41.74
N ILE A 147 3.92 3.38 -41.21
CA ILE A 147 4.19 3.48 -39.77
C ILE A 147 4.88 4.80 -39.42
N LEU A 148 4.77 5.22 -38.16
CA LEU A 148 5.62 6.25 -37.59
C LEU A 148 6.80 5.57 -36.87
N TYR A 149 8.02 5.93 -37.25
CA TYR A 149 9.26 5.39 -36.70
C TYR A 149 10.10 6.53 -36.11
N ARG A 150 10.44 6.44 -34.83
CA ARG A 150 11.30 7.42 -34.16
C ARG A 150 12.77 6.98 -34.24
N TYR A 151 13.63 7.84 -34.78
CA TYR A 151 15.07 7.64 -34.83
C TYR A 151 15.77 8.62 -33.88
N ASP A 152 16.52 8.10 -32.91
CA ASP A 152 17.22 8.91 -31.90
C ASP A 152 18.72 9.02 -32.22
N PHE A 153 19.25 10.24 -32.21
CA PHE A 153 20.68 10.53 -32.29
C PHE A 153 21.23 10.84 -30.90
N ARG A 154 22.28 10.12 -30.50
CA ARG A 154 23.04 10.34 -29.25
C ARG A 154 24.53 10.43 -29.55
N LEU A 155 25.24 11.29 -28.84
CA LEU A 155 26.69 11.38 -28.95
C LEU A 155 27.32 10.19 -28.22
N PRO A 156 28.28 9.49 -28.84
CA PRO A 156 29.04 8.46 -28.15
C PRO A 156 29.89 9.10 -27.04
N GLU A 157 29.80 8.54 -25.83
CA GLU A 157 30.57 8.97 -24.66
C GLU A 157 32.09 8.73 -24.92
N PRO A 158 32.99 9.67 -24.57
CA PRO A 158 34.42 9.46 -24.74
C PRO A 158 34.89 8.28 -23.86
N PRO A 159 35.79 7.42 -24.35
CA PRO A 159 36.21 6.22 -23.64
C PRO A 159 36.84 6.55 -22.28
N ALA A 160 36.49 5.72 -21.29
CA ALA A 160 36.92 5.77 -19.90
C ALA A 160 38.44 5.61 -19.74
N ALA A 161 39.19 6.69 -19.95
CA ALA A 161 40.61 6.80 -19.60
C ALA A 161 40.92 7.99 -18.67
N ALA A 162 39.92 8.82 -18.34
CA ALA A 162 40.12 10.03 -17.54
C ALA A 162 39.73 9.88 -16.04
N SER A 163 39.22 8.72 -15.61
CA SER A 163 38.79 8.50 -14.21
C SER A 163 39.87 7.93 -13.29
N GLN A 164 41.06 7.60 -13.79
CA GLN A 164 42.17 7.12 -12.96
C GLN A 164 43.08 8.22 -12.41
N ILE A 165 42.93 9.48 -12.86
CA ILE A 165 43.81 10.58 -12.42
C ILE A 165 43.18 11.40 -11.26
N ALA A 166 41.90 11.18 -10.94
CA ALA A 166 41.22 11.90 -9.86
C ALA A 166 41.22 11.20 -8.48
N GLN A 167 41.80 9.99 -8.36
CA GLN A 167 41.99 9.29 -7.07
C GLN A 167 43.40 9.46 -6.47
N ALA A 168 44.25 10.27 -7.09
CA ALA A 168 45.60 10.58 -6.60
C ALA A 168 45.70 12.07 -6.22
N ALA A 169 44.95 12.52 -5.21
CA ALA A 169 45.22 13.79 -4.53
C ALA A 169 44.61 13.82 -3.12
N SER A 170 45.31 13.26 -2.14
CA SER A 170 45.19 13.59 -0.72
C SER A 170 46.52 13.27 -0.03
N PRO A 171 47.28 14.27 0.47
CA PRO A 171 48.48 14.04 1.26
C PRO A 171 48.28 14.25 2.77
N GLY A 172 49.00 13.43 3.58
CA GLY A 172 49.39 13.66 4.99
C GLY A 172 48.77 12.66 6.00
N ALA A 173 49.41 11.52 6.38
CA ALA A 173 50.56 11.30 7.29
C ALA A 173 50.25 11.56 8.80
N GLN A 174 50.64 10.76 9.80
CA GLN A 174 51.40 9.51 9.95
C GLN A 174 51.36 9.03 11.43
N ALA A 175 51.71 7.74 11.64
CA ALA A 175 52.33 7.09 12.83
C ALA A 175 51.49 6.76 14.09
N ALA A 176 51.67 5.63 14.80
CA ALA A 176 52.60 4.49 14.71
C ALA A 176 52.01 3.22 15.38
N SER A 177 52.50 2.04 15.00
CA SER A 177 52.47 0.80 15.80
C SER A 177 53.91 0.39 16.13
N PRO A 178 54.13 -0.46 17.15
CA PRO A 178 54.46 -1.88 16.88
C PRO A 178 53.89 -2.82 17.98
N GLY A 179 53.79 -4.15 17.87
CA GLY A 179 54.19 -5.14 16.87
C GLY A 179 54.03 -6.56 17.46
N ALA A 180 53.89 -7.55 16.56
CA ALA A 180 54.26 -8.98 16.64
C ALA A 180 53.55 -9.91 17.67
N GLN A 181 52.80 -10.93 17.21
CA GLN A 181 53.18 -12.36 17.07
C GLN A 181 53.44 -13.09 18.41
N ALA A 182 53.07 -14.33 18.69
CA ALA A 182 52.31 -15.39 18.04
C ALA A 182 52.14 -16.53 19.07
N ALA A 183 51.26 -17.49 18.76
CA ALA A 183 51.29 -18.90 19.14
C ALA A 183 50.89 -19.35 20.58
N SER A 184 49.80 -20.11 20.64
CA SER A 184 49.45 -21.18 21.60
C SER A 184 50.44 -22.39 21.45
N PRO A 185 50.38 -23.55 22.20
CA PRO A 185 49.25 -24.13 22.96
C PRO A 185 49.57 -25.00 24.22
N GLY A 186 48.49 -25.52 24.85
CA GLY A 186 48.46 -26.73 25.72
C GLY A 186 48.87 -26.53 27.19
N ALA A 187 48.44 -27.30 28.20
CA ALA A 187 47.40 -28.31 28.40
C ALA A 187 47.38 -28.62 29.92
N GLN A 188 46.21 -29.02 30.44
CA GLN A 188 45.97 -29.89 31.61
C GLN A 188 46.36 -29.49 33.06
N ALA A 189 45.30 -29.49 33.88
CA ALA A 189 45.10 -30.20 35.15
C ALA A 189 45.92 -29.85 36.42
N ALA A 190 45.14 -29.61 37.49
CA ALA A 190 45.18 -30.27 38.81
C ALA A 190 45.12 -29.29 40.01
N SER A 191 44.11 -29.50 40.86
CA SER A 191 44.07 -29.06 42.26
C SER A 191 45.07 -29.86 43.11
N PRO A 192 45.50 -29.38 44.29
CA PRO A 192 44.75 -29.50 45.56
C PRO A 192 44.83 -28.18 46.37
N GLY A 193 44.22 -27.89 47.53
CA GLY A 193 43.63 -28.66 48.63
C GLY A 193 43.95 -27.90 49.94
N ALA A 194 42.92 -27.36 50.59
CA ALA A 194 42.68 -27.05 52.01
C ALA A 194 43.80 -26.55 52.99
N ALA A 195 43.47 -25.45 53.69
CA ALA A 195 43.59 -25.15 55.14
C ALA A 195 43.75 -23.61 55.29
N GLY A 196 43.00 -22.83 56.07
CA GLY A 196 42.29 -23.04 57.32
C GLY A 196 42.72 -21.89 58.26
N ARG A 197 41.83 -20.95 58.60
CA ARG A 197 41.94 -20.07 59.79
C ARG A 197 40.61 -19.34 60.06
N ALA A 198 40.04 -19.65 61.22
CA ALA A 198 39.08 -18.89 62.01
C ALA A 198 39.71 -17.55 62.47
N ALA A 199 39.03 -16.52 62.98
CA ALA A 199 37.65 -16.13 63.23
C ALA A 199 37.71 -14.60 63.44
N ASP A 200 36.65 -13.85 63.13
CA ASP A 200 36.28 -12.72 63.98
C ASP A 200 34.79 -12.39 63.84
N THR A 201 34.12 -12.35 64.98
CA THR A 201 32.69 -12.16 65.16
C THR A 201 32.40 -10.70 65.52
N ALA A 202 31.55 -10.04 64.73
CA ALA A 202 30.85 -8.80 65.11
C ALA A 202 29.35 -8.94 64.78
N PRO A 203 28.44 -8.37 65.59
CA PRO A 203 27.00 -8.69 65.56
C PRO A 203 26.30 -8.06 64.36
N GLY A 204 25.51 -8.87 63.65
CA GLY A 204 24.76 -8.45 62.45
C GLY A 204 23.51 -7.61 62.75
N PRO A 205 23.07 -6.75 61.82
CA PRO A 205 21.82 -6.02 61.93
C PRO A 205 20.60 -6.92 61.68
N ALA A 206 19.48 -6.56 62.30
CA ALA A 206 18.20 -7.27 62.30
C ALA A 206 17.67 -7.62 60.89
N PRO A 207 16.92 -8.72 60.72
CA PRO A 207 16.40 -9.15 59.42
C PRO A 207 15.36 -8.16 58.87
N ALA A 208 15.60 -7.69 57.64
CA ALA A 208 14.63 -6.92 56.86
C ALA A 208 13.35 -7.75 56.60
N PRO A 209 12.16 -7.12 56.51
CA PRO A 209 10.91 -7.84 56.31
C PRO A 209 10.94 -8.61 54.99
N ALA A 210 10.58 -9.89 55.07
CA ALA A 210 10.48 -10.80 53.93
C ALA A 210 9.57 -10.20 52.85
N ARG A 211 10.11 -10.01 51.64
CA ARG A 211 9.31 -9.70 50.46
C ARG A 211 8.30 -10.84 50.26
N PRO A 212 7.03 -10.53 49.93
CA PRO A 212 6.07 -11.59 49.61
C PRO A 212 6.62 -12.45 48.46
N PRO A 213 6.39 -13.78 48.48
CA PRO A 213 6.91 -14.68 47.47
C PRO A 213 6.49 -14.17 46.10
N LEU A 214 7.46 -13.97 45.20
CA LEU A 214 7.18 -13.84 43.78
C LEU A 214 6.40 -15.09 43.38
N GLU A 215 5.10 -14.91 43.16
CA GLU A 215 4.29 -15.87 42.43
C GLU A 215 4.88 -15.94 41.02
N VAL A 216 5.80 -16.87 40.82
CA VAL A 216 6.32 -17.22 39.50
C VAL A 216 5.19 -17.90 38.76
N SER A 217 4.23 -17.11 38.28
CA SER A 217 3.29 -17.57 37.26
C SER A 217 4.15 -17.81 36.01
N VAL A 218 4.36 -19.07 35.67
CA VAL A 218 5.00 -19.47 34.41
C VAL A 218 4.05 -19.07 33.29
N ARG A 219 4.08 -17.80 32.89
CA ARG A 219 3.38 -17.32 31.69
C ARG A 219 4.16 -17.89 30.51
N GLY A 220 3.57 -18.89 29.84
CA GLY A 220 4.09 -19.37 28.56
C GLY A 220 4.30 -18.20 27.59
N ALA A 221 5.25 -18.35 26.66
CA ALA A 221 5.60 -17.32 25.69
C ALA A 221 4.33 -16.75 25.02
N SER A 222 4.23 -15.42 24.93
CA SER A 222 3.07 -14.75 24.31
C SER A 222 2.91 -15.15 22.83
N VAL A 223 1.73 -14.93 22.25
CA VAL A 223 1.50 -15.20 20.81
C VAL A 223 2.50 -14.43 19.94
N ALA A 224 2.75 -13.16 20.29
CA ALA A 224 3.74 -12.31 19.65
C ALA A 224 5.16 -12.91 19.74
N GLU A 225 5.54 -13.41 20.91
CA GLU A 225 6.85 -14.04 21.13
C GLU A 225 7.02 -15.32 20.29
N ARG A 226 5.98 -16.14 20.20
CA ARG A 226 6.01 -17.35 19.35
C ARG A 226 6.12 -17.01 17.87
N LEU A 227 5.48 -15.93 17.41
CA LEU A 227 5.59 -15.46 16.03
C LEU A 227 7.00 -14.93 15.73
N ARG A 228 7.58 -14.13 16.63
CA ARG A 228 8.97 -13.64 16.50
C ARG A 228 9.96 -14.80 16.36
N ARG A 229 9.82 -15.82 17.20
CA ARG A 229 10.66 -17.03 17.21
C ARG A 229 10.35 -18.04 16.08
N SER A 230 9.29 -17.82 15.30
CA SER A 230 8.94 -18.70 14.18
C SER A 230 9.87 -18.49 12.97
N ALA A 231 9.83 -19.41 12.00
CA ALA A 231 10.50 -19.22 10.72
C ALA A 231 9.78 -18.24 9.78
N GLU A 232 8.61 -17.71 10.17
CA GLU A 232 7.93 -16.70 9.37
C GLU A 232 8.75 -15.39 9.35
N ALA A 233 8.77 -14.73 8.20
CA ALA A 233 9.38 -13.42 8.00
C ALA A 233 8.49 -12.29 8.56
N VAL A 234 8.12 -12.42 9.83
CA VAL A 234 7.18 -11.52 10.53
C VAL A 234 7.90 -10.66 11.56
N HIS A 235 7.58 -9.37 11.55
CA HIS A 235 7.92 -8.41 12.59
C HIS A 235 6.64 -8.04 13.36
N VAL A 236 6.68 -8.09 14.69
CA VAL A 236 5.51 -7.89 15.54
C VAL A 236 5.65 -6.62 16.37
N ILE A 237 4.77 -5.66 16.13
CA ILE A 237 4.67 -4.39 16.86
C ILE A 237 3.54 -4.50 17.86
N ASP A 238 3.88 -4.34 19.13
CA ASP A 238 2.90 -4.20 20.20
C ASP A 238 2.39 -2.75 20.23
N THR A 239 1.07 -2.57 20.26
CA THR A 239 0.46 -1.23 20.24
C THR A 239 0.19 -0.69 21.64
N GLU A 240 0.43 -1.41 22.72
CA GLU A 240 0.06 -0.98 24.09
C GLU A 240 0.59 0.42 24.44
N ALA A 241 1.84 0.71 24.09
CA ALA A 241 2.42 2.04 24.31
C ALA A 241 1.85 3.10 23.35
N ALA A 242 1.54 2.71 22.12
CA ALA A 242 0.97 3.57 21.08
C ALA A 242 -0.50 3.93 21.33
N GLN A 243 -1.27 3.04 21.96
CA GLN A 243 -2.65 3.28 22.39
C GLN A 243 -2.76 4.48 23.34
N ARG A 244 -1.67 4.80 24.06
CA ARG A 244 -1.61 5.94 24.98
C ARG A 244 -1.16 7.24 24.30
N GLN A 245 -0.70 7.19 23.05
CA GLN A 245 -0.23 8.34 22.28
C GLN A 245 -1.33 8.88 21.35
N SER A 246 -1.17 10.11 20.86
CA SER A 246 -2.10 10.76 19.91
C SER A 246 -1.87 10.36 18.46
N ALA A 247 -0.86 9.51 18.22
CA ALA A 247 -0.53 8.93 16.93
C ALA A 247 -1.64 7.99 16.42
N ASP A 248 -1.94 8.07 15.13
CA ASP A 248 -2.75 7.05 14.46
C ASP A 248 -1.90 5.84 14.04
N LEU A 249 -2.54 4.80 13.53
CA LEU A 249 -1.88 3.55 13.23
C LEU A 249 -0.86 3.65 12.09
N GLY A 250 -1.08 4.52 11.10
CA GLY A 250 -0.10 4.78 10.04
C GLY A 250 1.19 5.37 10.62
N GLU A 251 1.06 6.30 11.57
CA GLU A 251 2.21 6.89 12.26
C GLU A 251 2.94 5.85 13.11
N VAL A 252 2.20 5.03 13.86
CA VAL A 252 2.76 3.93 14.68
C VAL A 252 3.55 2.95 13.83
N LEU A 253 3.01 2.53 12.69
CA LEU A 253 3.68 1.63 11.77
C LEU A 253 4.89 2.28 11.11
N SER A 254 4.84 3.57 10.79
CA SER A 254 5.96 4.28 10.17
C SER A 254 7.20 4.42 11.05
N ARG A 255 7.06 4.19 12.36
CA ARG A 255 8.18 4.11 13.32
C ARG A 255 8.84 2.74 13.36
N SER A 256 8.41 1.82 12.51
CA SER A 256 8.98 0.49 12.41
C SER A 256 9.91 0.40 11.21
N GLU A 257 11.02 -0.31 11.39
CA GLU A 257 12.02 -0.53 10.35
C GLU A 257 11.37 -1.02 9.03
N GLY A 258 11.83 -0.49 7.89
CA GLY A 258 11.33 -0.85 6.56
C GLY A 258 9.96 -0.30 6.18
N VAL A 259 9.22 0.36 7.09
CA VAL A 259 7.88 0.89 6.82
C VAL A 259 7.95 2.40 6.57
N GLY A 260 7.61 2.82 5.35
CA GLY A 260 7.36 4.21 5.02
C GLY A 260 5.87 4.49 4.97
N VAL A 261 5.39 5.55 5.61
CA VAL A 261 4.02 6.06 5.40
C VAL A 261 4.12 7.48 4.90
N ARG A 262 3.43 7.76 3.78
CA ARG A 262 3.37 9.06 3.12
C ARG A 262 1.95 9.57 3.08
N ARG A 263 1.74 10.84 3.39
CA ARG A 263 0.41 11.46 3.51
C ARG A 263 0.28 12.71 2.67
N GLY A 264 -0.92 12.92 2.14
CA GLY A 264 -1.25 14.10 1.36
C GLY A 264 -1.65 15.33 2.18
N GLY A 265 -1.63 15.27 3.52
CA GLY A 265 -2.07 16.38 4.36
C GLY A 265 -2.35 15.97 5.81
N GLY A 266 -3.36 16.60 6.41
CA GLY A 266 -3.82 16.35 7.78
C GLY A 266 -4.61 15.04 7.96
N LEU A 267 -5.44 14.98 9.00
CA LEU A 267 -6.28 13.81 9.28
C LEU A 267 -7.28 13.59 8.13
N GLY A 268 -7.50 12.34 7.72
CA GLY A 268 -8.38 11.99 6.60
C GLY A 268 -7.76 12.13 5.20
N SER A 269 -6.54 12.68 5.11
CA SER A 269 -5.78 12.67 3.86
C SER A 269 -5.37 11.24 3.45
N SER A 270 -5.16 11.03 2.15
CA SER A 270 -4.72 9.72 1.64
C SER A 270 -3.36 9.37 2.21
N ALA A 271 -3.25 8.21 2.88
CA ALA A 271 -2.00 7.67 3.42
C ALA A 271 -1.57 6.45 2.61
N ARG A 272 -0.39 6.52 2.00
CA ARG A 272 0.23 5.40 1.26
C ARG A 272 1.31 4.76 2.11
N LEU A 273 1.14 3.48 2.40
CA LEU A 273 2.15 2.66 3.08
C LEU A 273 3.13 2.09 2.05
N SER A 274 4.39 2.00 2.40
CA SER A 274 5.42 1.34 1.63
C SER A 274 6.22 0.43 2.53
N LEU A 275 6.64 -0.72 2.01
CA LEU A 275 7.36 -1.74 2.78
C LEU A 275 8.52 -2.27 1.95
N ASN A 276 9.77 -2.03 2.37
CA ASN A 276 10.96 -2.55 1.70
C ASN A 276 11.03 -2.17 0.20
N GLY A 277 10.60 -0.95 -0.13
CA GLY A 277 10.49 -0.44 -1.51
C GLY A 277 9.24 -0.89 -2.27
N LEU A 278 8.43 -1.81 -1.73
CA LEU A 278 7.11 -2.12 -2.25
C LEU A 278 6.15 -0.96 -1.96
N ALA A 279 5.29 -0.67 -2.94
CA ALA A 279 4.28 0.37 -2.87
C ALA A 279 3.01 -0.08 -2.13
N ASP A 280 2.08 0.84 -1.89
CA ASP A 280 0.86 0.63 -1.11
C ASP A 280 -0.07 -0.41 -1.75
N ASP A 281 -0.21 -0.32 -3.06
CA ASP A 281 -0.92 -1.27 -3.92
C ASP A 281 -0.28 -2.68 -3.92
N GLN A 282 1.01 -2.78 -3.63
CA GLN A 282 1.80 -4.01 -3.57
C GLN A 282 1.80 -4.68 -2.18
N VAL A 283 1.36 -3.97 -1.14
CA VAL A 283 1.29 -4.47 0.25
C VAL A 283 -0.16 -4.70 0.67
N ARG A 284 -0.50 -5.92 1.08
CA ARG A 284 -1.87 -6.25 1.50
C ARG A 284 -2.08 -5.96 2.98
N LEU A 285 -3.13 -5.19 3.30
CA LEU A 285 -3.50 -4.86 4.67
C LEU A 285 -4.69 -5.71 5.13
N PHE A 286 -4.60 -6.24 6.34
CA PHE A 286 -5.63 -7.10 6.94
C PHE A 286 -6.04 -6.60 8.33
N LEU A 287 -7.30 -6.84 8.68
CA LEU A 287 -7.80 -6.83 10.05
C LEU A 287 -8.26 -8.25 10.39
N ASP A 288 -7.57 -8.90 11.31
CA ASP A 288 -7.80 -10.29 11.71
C ASP A 288 -7.81 -11.32 10.56
N GLY A 289 -6.99 -11.04 9.54
CA GLY A 289 -6.88 -11.86 8.33
C GLY A 289 -8.01 -11.66 7.32
N VAL A 290 -8.83 -10.61 7.46
CA VAL A 290 -9.77 -10.14 6.43
C VAL A 290 -9.18 -8.87 5.80
N PRO A 291 -9.22 -8.70 4.47
CA PRO A 291 -8.73 -7.47 3.83
C PRO A 291 -9.32 -6.21 4.49
N LEU A 292 -8.47 -5.21 4.72
CA LEU A 292 -8.81 -4.02 5.50
C LEU A 292 -9.95 -3.21 4.87
N ASP A 293 -9.95 -3.13 3.54
CA ASP A 293 -10.98 -2.52 2.71
C ASP A 293 -12.35 -3.19 2.85
N LEU A 294 -12.35 -4.48 3.13
CA LEU A 294 -13.56 -5.28 3.38
C LEU A 294 -13.93 -5.32 4.86
N SER A 295 -13.19 -4.64 5.75
CA SER A 295 -13.34 -4.75 7.21
C SER A 295 -13.91 -3.50 7.91
N GLY A 296 -14.39 -2.52 7.12
CA GLY A 296 -14.92 -1.25 7.60
C GLY A 296 -13.92 -0.11 7.66
N TYR A 297 -12.71 -0.31 7.13
CA TYR A 297 -11.62 0.67 7.13
C TYR A 297 -11.06 0.87 5.70
N ALA A 298 -11.97 1.05 4.72
CA ALA A 298 -11.64 1.21 3.30
C ALA A 298 -10.82 2.46 2.95
N PHE A 299 -10.61 3.36 3.90
CA PHE A 299 -9.90 4.64 3.70
C PHE A 299 -8.43 4.55 4.13
N GLY A 300 -7.92 3.33 4.32
CA GLY A 300 -6.53 3.06 4.61
C GLY A 300 -6.19 3.00 6.10
N ILE A 301 -4.93 2.63 6.35
CA ILE A 301 -4.42 2.25 7.66
C ILE A 301 -4.44 3.39 8.69
N ALA A 302 -4.27 4.65 8.25
CA ALA A 302 -4.25 5.83 9.11
C ALA A 302 -5.59 6.08 9.82
N ASN A 303 -6.69 5.53 9.28
CA ASN A 303 -8.03 5.71 9.83
C ASN A 303 -8.44 4.58 10.80
N VAL A 304 -7.60 3.56 11.00
CA VAL A 304 -7.84 2.52 12.00
C VAL A 304 -7.45 3.07 13.38
N PRO A 305 -8.39 3.13 14.35
CA PRO A 305 -8.04 3.55 15.71
C PRO A 305 -7.05 2.57 16.35
N VAL A 306 -5.90 3.09 16.80
CA VAL A 306 -4.85 2.28 17.47
C VAL A 306 -5.39 1.52 18.68
N ASN A 307 -6.39 2.09 19.36
CA ASN A 307 -7.02 1.53 20.56
C ASN A 307 -7.84 0.26 20.30
N LEU A 308 -8.12 -0.08 19.03
CA LEU A 308 -8.82 -1.31 18.67
C LEU A 308 -7.86 -2.43 18.24
N VAL A 309 -6.59 -2.12 18.09
CA VAL A 309 -5.55 -3.04 17.62
C VAL A 309 -4.67 -3.40 18.81
N GLU A 310 -4.52 -4.70 19.10
CA GLU A 310 -3.62 -5.25 20.14
C GLU A 310 -2.18 -5.30 19.64
N ARG A 311 -2.00 -5.66 18.36
CA ARG A 311 -0.69 -5.69 17.71
C ARG A 311 -0.81 -5.58 16.19
N ALA A 312 0.27 -5.17 15.55
CA ALA A 312 0.43 -5.26 14.11
C ALA A 312 1.51 -6.30 13.76
N GLU A 313 1.18 -7.21 12.84
CA GLU A 313 2.07 -8.23 12.30
C GLU A 313 2.48 -7.82 10.88
N ILE A 314 3.75 -7.51 10.66
CA ILE A 314 4.28 -7.10 9.36
C ILE A 314 5.05 -8.27 8.75
N TYR A 315 4.58 -8.79 7.63
CA TYR A 315 5.21 -9.86 6.86
C TYR A 315 6.02 -9.26 5.72
N ARG A 316 7.32 -9.53 5.69
CA ARG A 316 8.27 -8.94 4.74
C ARG A 316 8.84 -10.00 3.80
N GLY A 317 8.71 -9.75 2.51
CA GLY A 317 9.16 -10.58 1.39
C GLY A 317 8.51 -11.97 1.28
N VAL A 318 7.87 -12.48 2.32
CA VAL A 318 7.11 -13.73 2.32
C VAL A 318 5.76 -13.55 3.01
N VAL A 319 4.67 -13.77 2.30
CA VAL A 319 3.32 -13.74 2.89
C VAL A 319 2.80 -15.15 3.17
N PRO A 320 2.37 -15.49 4.39
CA PRO A 320 1.86 -16.83 4.69
C PRO A 320 0.65 -17.25 3.84
N VAL A 321 0.54 -18.55 3.52
CA VAL A 321 -0.57 -19.10 2.71
C VAL A 321 -1.93 -18.83 3.36
N ARG A 322 -1.99 -18.79 4.70
CA ARG A 322 -3.21 -18.57 5.47
C ARG A 322 -3.94 -17.24 5.19
N PHE A 323 -3.26 -16.25 4.60
CA PHE A 323 -3.90 -14.99 4.22
C PHE A 323 -4.56 -15.07 2.84
N GLY A 324 -4.17 -16.04 2.00
CA GLY A 324 -4.69 -16.16 0.64
C GLY A 324 -4.52 -14.87 -0.17
N ALA A 325 -3.37 -14.22 -0.01
CA ALA A 325 -3.12 -12.88 -0.54
C ALA A 325 -2.30 -12.90 -1.84
N ASP A 326 -2.70 -12.09 -2.79
CA ASP A 326 -1.98 -11.70 -4.00
C ASP A 326 -1.16 -10.42 -3.74
N ALA A 327 -0.21 -10.55 -2.83
CA ALA A 327 0.75 -9.52 -2.44
C ALA A 327 2.09 -9.73 -3.14
N LEU A 328 2.79 -8.65 -3.50
CA LEU A 328 4.13 -8.72 -4.13
C LEU A 328 5.25 -8.91 -3.08
N GLY A 329 4.98 -9.67 -2.01
CA GLY A 329 5.91 -9.91 -0.91
C GLY A 329 5.77 -8.97 0.28
N GLY A 330 4.61 -8.38 0.53
CA GLY A 330 4.38 -7.56 1.73
C GLY A 330 2.96 -7.68 2.26
N ALA A 331 2.80 -7.89 3.56
CA ALA A 331 1.48 -7.83 4.20
C ALA A 331 1.56 -7.25 5.61
N VAL A 332 0.51 -6.55 6.02
CA VAL A 332 0.35 -6.08 7.41
C VAL A 332 -0.99 -6.60 7.94
N ASN A 333 -0.96 -7.41 8.99
CA ASN A 333 -2.14 -7.91 9.64
C ASN A 333 -2.30 -7.25 11.01
N LEU A 334 -3.38 -6.48 11.16
CA LEU A 334 -3.79 -5.91 12.41
C LEU A 334 -4.58 -6.94 13.19
N VAL A 335 -4.20 -7.17 14.43
CA VAL A 335 -4.87 -8.13 15.29
C VAL A 335 -5.65 -7.37 16.34
N THR A 336 -6.96 -7.57 16.37
CA THR A 336 -7.79 -7.13 17.50
C THR A 336 -7.69 -8.15 18.62
N ASP A 337 -7.96 -7.74 19.86
CA ASP A 337 -7.84 -8.60 21.05
C ASP A 337 -8.44 -9.99 20.81
N ARG A 338 -7.61 -11.03 20.89
CA ARG A 338 -8.04 -12.42 20.63
C ARG A 338 -8.31 -13.23 21.88
N ASN A 339 -8.00 -12.70 23.06
CA ASN A 339 -8.02 -13.42 24.32
C ASN A 339 -9.07 -12.85 25.27
N VAL A 340 -10.29 -12.81 24.74
CA VAL A 340 -11.47 -12.25 25.38
C VAL A 340 -11.83 -13.10 26.61
N ARG A 341 -11.54 -12.59 27.82
CA ARG A 341 -12.01 -13.17 29.08
C ARG A 341 -12.67 -12.06 29.89
N GLY A 342 -13.83 -12.38 30.46
CA GLY A 342 -14.59 -11.43 31.26
C GLY A 342 -15.16 -10.28 30.43
N SER A 343 -15.27 -9.13 31.07
CA SER A 343 -15.70 -7.88 30.45
C SER A 343 -14.52 -6.94 30.34
N HIS A 344 -14.47 -6.20 29.25
CA HIS A 344 -13.51 -5.12 29.05
C HIS A 344 -14.22 -3.96 28.39
N ALA A 345 -13.89 -2.74 28.80
CA ALA A 345 -14.34 -1.52 28.14
C ALA A 345 -13.18 -0.54 28.02
N ALA A 346 -13.00 0.01 26.83
CA ALA A 346 -12.03 1.05 26.54
C ALA A 346 -12.72 2.24 25.90
N ALA A 347 -12.36 3.43 26.36
CA ALA A 347 -12.78 4.69 25.77
C ALA A 347 -11.57 5.61 25.60
N SER A 348 -11.51 6.32 24.50
CA SER A 348 -10.48 7.34 24.30
C SER A 348 -11.05 8.57 23.64
N TYR A 349 -10.62 9.74 24.12
CA TYR A 349 -10.97 11.01 23.55
C TYR A 349 -9.71 11.84 23.31
N GLN A 350 -9.54 12.33 22.09
CA GLN A 350 -8.43 13.16 21.67
C GLN A 350 -8.94 14.48 21.13
N VAL A 351 -8.29 15.56 21.55
CA VAL A 351 -8.50 16.91 21.02
C VAL A 351 -7.17 17.49 20.62
N GLY A 352 -7.13 18.36 19.62
CA GLY A 352 -5.88 19.02 19.26
C GLY A 352 -6.00 20.10 18.21
N SER A 353 -4.83 20.46 17.69
CA SER A 353 -4.67 21.52 16.70
C SER A 353 -5.51 21.25 15.44
N PHE A 354 -5.83 22.32 14.71
CA PHE A 354 -6.59 22.29 13.45
C PHE A 354 -8.01 21.72 13.59
N GLY A 355 -8.62 21.93 14.76
CA GLY A 355 -9.96 21.48 15.08
C GLY A 355 -10.08 19.95 15.08
N THR A 356 -9.04 19.23 15.48
CA THR A 356 -9.02 17.77 15.50
C THR A 356 -9.72 17.24 16.74
N TYR A 357 -10.73 16.39 16.55
CA TYR A 357 -11.45 15.66 17.58
C TYR A 357 -11.55 14.19 17.18
N ARG A 358 -11.20 13.28 18.09
CA ARG A 358 -11.33 11.84 17.87
C ARG A 358 -11.90 11.17 19.10
N LEU A 359 -12.95 10.41 18.92
CA LEU A 359 -13.56 9.56 19.94
C LEU A 359 -13.44 8.12 19.49
N THR A 360 -13.03 7.22 20.38
CA THR A 360 -13.08 5.77 20.14
C THR A 360 -13.68 5.11 21.37
N LEU A 361 -14.62 4.21 21.14
CA LEU A 361 -15.27 3.40 22.15
C LEU A 361 -15.11 1.94 21.75
N GLY A 362 -14.81 1.07 22.70
CA GLY A 362 -14.68 -0.36 22.49
C GLY A 362 -15.09 -1.09 23.74
N GLY A 363 -15.71 -2.24 23.59
CA GLY A 363 -16.01 -3.10 24.71
C GLY A 363 -16.33 -4.51 24.27
N HIS A 364 -16.10 -5.45 25.17
CA HIS A 364 -16.47 -6.83 24.97
C HIS A 364 -16.96 -7.45 26.28
N HIS A 365 -17.77 -8.49 26.13
CA HIS A 365 -18.21 -9.32 27.23
C HIS A 365 -18.24 -10.78 26.79
N VAL A 366 -17.70 -11.65 27.63
CA VAL A 366 -17.77 -13.11 27.47
C VAL A 366 -18.49 -13.71 28.66
N HIS A 367 -19.67 -14.27 28.40
CA HIS A 367 -20.37 -15.07 29.40
C HIS A 367 -19.79 -16.48 29.41
N GLU A 368 -18.82 -16.72 30.30
CA GLU A 368 -18.04 -17.97 30.33
C GLU A 368 -18.87 -19.27 30.34
N PRO A 369 -19.96 -19.39 31.13
CA PRO A 369 -20.73 -20.64 31.19
C PRO A 369 -21.39 -21.03 29.86
N SER A 370 -21.92 -20.05 29.11
CA SER A 370 -22.53 -20.32 27.81
C SER A 370 -21.54 -20.23 26.65
N GLY A 371 -20.40 -19.57 26.85
CA GLY A 371 -19.46 -19.22 25.80
C GLY A 371 -19.96 -18.10 24.90
N LEU A 372 -21.05 -17.40 25.24
CA LEU A 372 -21.56 -16.28 24.46
C LEU A 372 -20.58 -15.11 24.53
N VAL A 373 -20.27 -14.54 23.37
CA VAL A 373 -19.41 -13.37 23.22
C VAL A 373 -20.21 -12.27 22.53
N ALA A 374 -20.09 -11.06 23.06
CA ALA A 374 -20.51 -9.83 22.40
C ALA A 374 -19.35 -8.83 22.45
N ARG A 375 -19.07 -8.19 21.33
CA ARG A 375 -18.09 -7.12 21.19
C ARG A 375 -18.71 -6.00 20.38
N ALA A 376 -18.43 -4.77 20.79
CA ALA A 376 -18.83 -3.59 20.05
C ALA A 376 -17.68 -2.58 20.04
N ASN A 377 -17.52 -1.88 18.93
CA ASN A 377 -16.56 -0.81 18.80
C ASN A 377 -17.09 0.30 17.91
N GLY A 378 -16.65 1.52 18.14
CA GLY A 378 -17.06 2.69 17.37
C GLY A 378 -16.03 3.80 17.42
N PHE A 379 -16.02 4.64 16.40
CA PHE A 379 -15.17 5.82 16.31
C PHE A 379 -15.90 6.99 15.67
N LEU A 380 -15.52 8.20 16.07
CA LEU A 380 -15.92 9.47 15.46
C LEU A 380 -14.67 10.34 15.32
N ASP A 381 -14.35 10.75 14.09
CA ASP A 381 -13.22 11.61 13.77
C ASP A 381 -13.74 12.89 13.09
N HIS A 382 -13.24 14.05 13.52
CA HIS A 382 -13.50 15.35 12.91
C HIS A 382 -12.20 16.14 12.87
N ALA A 383 -11.92 16.81 11.75
CA ALA A 383 -10.85 17.79 11.64
C ALA A 383 -11.26 18.91 10.69
N ARG A 384 -10.86 20.14 11.00
CA ARG A 384 -10.96 21.25 10.04
C ARG A 384 -9.77 21.28 9.10
N ASN A 385 -8.63 20.75 9.54
CA ASN A 385 -7.35 20.77 8.81
C ASN A 385 -6.95 22.19 8.33
N ASP A 386 -7.31 23.24 9.08
CA ASP A 386 -7.06 24.65 8.75
C ASP A 386 -5.62 25.10 9.11
N TYR A 387 -4.63 24.23 8.91
CA TYR A 387 -3.23 24.54 9.21
C TYR A 387 -2.65 25.56 8.22
N PRO A 388 -1.68 26.38 8.67
CA PRO A 388 -1.05 27.37 7.80
C PRO A 388 -0.10 26.71 6.80
N VAL A 389 -0.13 27.20 5.57
CA VAL A 389 0.65 26.72 4.43
C VAL A 389 1.27 27.91 3.69
N ASP A 390 2.44 27.69 3.12
CA ASP A 390 3.13 28.70 2.31
C ASP A 390 2.79 28.49 0.84
N VAL A 391 2.20 29.51 0.22
CA VAL A 391 1.65 29.48 -1.14
C VAL A 391 1.89 30.81 -1.84
N GLU A 392 1.59 30.86 -3.14
CA GLU A 392 1.64 32.11 -3.90
C GLU A 392 0.22 32.67 -4.07
N LEU A 393 0.03 33.93 -3.67
CA LEU A 393 -1.21 34.68 -3.88
C LEU A 393 -1.06 35.61 -5.08
N VAL A 394 -2.15 35.71 -5.85
CA VAL A 394 -2.27 36.65 -6.96
C VAL A 394 -2.69 38.02 -6.39
N ASP A 395 -1.85 39.04 -6.58
CA ASP A 395 -2.19 40.42 -6.24
C ASP A 395 -3.24 41.03 -7.20
N GLU A 396 -3.74 42.24 -6.92
CA GLU A 396 -4.74 42.90 -7.77
C GLU A 396 -4.24 43.19 -9.20
N GLN A 397 -2.93 43.15 -9.42
CA GLN A 397 -2.27 43.34 -10.70
C GLN A 397 -1.93 42.00 -11.39
N GLY A 398 -2.34 40.87 -10.82
CA GLY A 398 -2.12 39.54 -11.39
C GLY A 398 -0.75 38.93 -11.10
N ARG A 399 0.07 39.52 -10.22
CA ARG A 399 1.40 39.02 -9.89
C ARG A 399 1.37 38.06 -8.71
N LEU A 400 2.16 37.00 -8.80
CA LEU A 400 2.34 36.02 -7.75
C LEU A 400 3.24 36.58 -6.65
N SER A 401 2.77 36.53 -5.41
CA SER A 401 3.49 36.98 -4.22
C SER A 401 3.45 35.87 -3.15
N PRO A 402 4.59 35.52 -2.52
CA PRO A 402 4.60 34.53 -1.45
C PRO A 402 3.78 34.98 -0.25
N ALA A 403 2.92 34.11 0.25
CA ALA A 403 2.10 34.36 1.43
C ALA A 403 1.91 33.09 2.26
N ARG A 404 1.74 33.26 3.57
CA ARG A 404 1.37 32.18 4.49
C ARG A 404 -0.10 32.32 4.84
N VAL A 405 -0.92 31.37 4.37
CA VAL A 405 -2.39 31.40 4.55
C VAL A 405 -2.88 30.13 5.22
N ARG A 406 -4.08 30.16 5.80
CA ARG A 406 -4.73 28.95 6.31
C ARG A 406 -5.48 28.24 5.19
N ARG A 407 -5.42 26.91 5.18
CA ARG A 407 -6.27 26.08 4.34
C ARG A 407 -7.75 26.36 4.67
N PHE A 408 -8.59 26.53 3.64
CA PHE A 408 -9.97 26.98 3.78
C PHE A 408 -11.01 25.89 3.42
N HIS A 409 -10.62 24.85 2.67
CA HIS A 409 -11.50 23.77 2.20
C HIS A 409 -10.81 22.39 2.29
N ASP A 410 -10.47 21.98 3.50
CA ASP A 410 -9.73 20.71 3.78
C ASP A 410 -10.40 19.90 4.92
N GLY A 411 -11.68 20.14 5.18
CA GLY A 411 -12.42 19.51 6.26
C GLY A 411 -12.51 17.99 6.11
N TYR A 412 -12.55 17.30 7.25
CA TYR A 412 -12.68 15.84 7.33
C TYR A 412 -13.65 15.43 8.42
N ARG A 413 -14.52 14.47 8.11
CA ARG A 413 -15.44 13.84 9.05
C ARG A 413 -15.51 12.35 8.77
N ALA A 414 -15.40 11.52 9.79
CA ALA A 414 -15.63 10.09 9.68
C ALA A 414 -16.33 9.54 10.92
N ALA A 415 -17.16 8.54 10.70
CA ALA A 415 -17.85 7.81 11.76
C ALA A 415 -17.98 6.36 11.36
N GLY A 416 -17.81 5.44 12.30
CA GLY A 416 -18.00 4.03 12.02
C GLY A 416 -17.94 3.17 13.25
N GLY A 417 -18.24 1.89 13.08
CA GLY A 417 -18.24 0.93 14.15
C GLY A 417 -18.57 -0.47 13.67
N GLY A 418 -18.51 -1.41 14.61
CA GLY A 418 -18.87 -2.79 14.39
C GLY A 418 -19.40 -3.44 15.64
N VAL A 419 -20.22 -4.46 15.42
CA VAL A 419 -20.73 -5.35 16.47
C VAL A 419 -20.39 -6.77 16.05
N GLU A 420 -19.83 -7.54 16.97
CA GLU A 420 -19.52 -8.95 16.78
C GLU A 420 -20.20 -9.76 17.89
N VAL A 421 -20.97 -10.76 17.49
CA VAL A 421 -21.69 -11.65 18.40
C VAL A 421 -21.44 -13.09 18.03
N GLY A 422 -21.43 -13.98 19.01
CA GLY A 422 -21.30 -15.40 18.71
C GLY A 422 -21.03 -16.26 19.93
N VAL A 423 -20.48 -17.44 19.66
CA VAL A 423 -20.11 -18.42 20.68
C VAL A 423 -18.66 -18.85 20.54
N VAL A 424 -18.01 -19.05 21.67
CA VAL A 424 -16.65 -19.58 21.76
C VAL A 424 -16.60 -20.78 22.70
N ARG A 425 -15.56 -21.61 22.58
CA ARG A 425 -15.30 -22.76 23.47
C ARG A 425 -16.45 -23.79 23.50
N ARG A 426 -17.13 -24.03 22.37
CA ARG A 426 -18.14 -25.09 22.26
C ARG A 426 -17.54 -26.33 21.58
N PRO A 427 -18.00 -27.55 21.92
CA PRO A 427 -17.47 -28.78 21.29
C PRO A 427 -17.61 -28.81 19.77
N TRP A 428 -18.60 -28.13 19.21
CA TRP A 428 -18.91 -28.05 17.77
C TRP A 428 -18.41 -26.75 17.10
N ALA A 429 -17.95 -25.78 17.89
CA ALA A 429 -17.34 -24.53 17.43
C ALA A 429 -16.38 -23.99 18.50
N ASP A 430 -15.07 -24.05 18.25
CA ASP A 430 -14.09 -23.31 19.04
C ASP A 430 -14.39 -21.80 18.96
N ARG A 431 -14.76 -21.32 17.77
CA ARG A 431 -15.29 -19.97 17.54
C ARG A 431 -16.34 -20.01 16.43
N LEU A 432 -17.50 -19.43 16.67
CA LEU A 432 -18.49 -19.05 15.66
C LEU A 432 -18.89 -17.61 15.94
N LEU A 433 -18.42 -16.67 15.13
CA LEU A 433 -18.59 -15.24 15.34
C LEU A 433 -19.17 -14.59 14.09
N LEU A 434 -20.22 -13.81 14.26
CA LEU A 434 -20.80 -12.96 13.22
C LEU A 434 -20.49 -11.51 13.56
N ARG A 435 -19.73 -10.84 12.69
CA ARG A 435 -19.39 -9.43 12.79
C ARG A 435 -20.14 -8.65 11.73
N ALA A 436 -20.87 -7.62 12.12
CA ALA A 436 -21.41 -6.59 11.23
C ALA A 436 -20.65 -5.28 11.45
N PHE A 437 -20.44 -4.50 10.39
CA PHE A 437 -19.74 -3.23 10.47
C PHE A 437 -20.31 -2.21 9.49
N TYR A 438 -20.13 -0.93 9.83
CA TYR A 438 -20.46 0.20 8.98
C TYR A 438 -19.50 1.36 9.27
N ALA A 439 -19.04 2.04 8.23
CA ALA A 439 -18.22 3.23 8.33
C ALA A 439 -18.54 4.19 7.17
N ALA A 440 -18.52 5.48 7.46
CA ALA A 440 -18.70 6.54 6.48
C ALA A 440 -17.68 7.64 6.73
N HIS A 441 -17.20 8.27 5.66
CA HIS A 441 -16.42 9.48 5.75
C HIS A 441 -16.73 10.43 4.61
N GLU A 442 -16.47 11.70 4.86
CA GLU A 442 -16.52 12.79 3.90
C GLU A 442 -15.29 13.67 4.12
N ARG A 443 -14.69 14.09 3.02
CA ARG A 443 -13.55 15.02 3.03
C ARG A 443 -13.68 16.04 1.91
N ASP A 444 -13.18 17.22 2.19
CA ASP A 444 -12.97 18.27 1.21
C ASP A 444 -11.65 18.01 0.47
N VAL A 445 -11.61 18.29 -0.83
CA VAL A 445 -10.40 18.19 -1.64
C VAL A 445 -9.99 19.60 -2.03
N GLN A 446 -8.97 20.14 -1.37
CA GLN A 446 -8.60 21.54 -1.55
C GLN A 446 -7.72 21.83 -2.78
N HIS A 447 -7.07 20.83 -3.37
CA HIS A 447 -6.08 21.11 -4.42
C HIS A 447 -5.74 19.91 -5.29
N ASN A 448 -5.09 20.21 -6.41
CA ASN A 448 -4.43 19.22 -7.27
C ASN A 448 -3.19 18.59 -6.60
N LEU A 449 -2.57 17.60 -7.24
CA LEU A 449 -1.45 16.82 -6.68
C LEU A 449 -0.22 17.61 -6.22
N HIS A 450 -0.04 18.85 -6.69
CA HIS A 450 1.14 19.69 -6.42
C HIS A 450 0.83 20.91 -5.56
N MET A 451 -0.39 21.06 -5.07
CA MET A 451 -0.80 22.22 -4.28
C MET A 451 -0.58 23.55 -5.03
N THR A 452 -0.89 23.58 -6.33
CA THR A 452 -0.75 24.79 -7.18
C THR A 452 -2.09 25.43 -7.50
N VAL A 453 -3.14 24.63 -7.65
CA VAL A 453 -4.50 25.11 -7.92
C VAL A 453 -5.39 24.79 -6.73
N PRO A 454 -5.95 25.81 -6.04
CA PRO A 454 -6.90 25.60 -4.95
C PRO A 454 -8.32 25.38 -5.47
N TYR A 455 -9.04 24.50 -4.80
CA TYR A 455 -10.45 24.17 -4.99
C TYR A 455 -11.24 24.57 -3.75
N GLY A 456 -12.49 24.98 -3.93
CA GLY A 456 -13.38 25.42 -2.87
C GLY A 456 -14.66 24.60 -2.74
N ASP A 457 -15.04 23.81 -3.75
CA ASP A 457 -16.30 23.04 -3.72
C ASP A 457 -16.14 21.56 -4.12
N VAL A 458 -14.91 21.04 -4.21
CA VAL A 458 -14.65 19.63 -4.53
C VAL A 458 -14.73 18.77 -3.28
N THR A 459 -15.55 17.71 -3.33
CA THR A 459 -15.79 16.82 -2.18
C THR A 459 -15.70 15.35 -2.55
N PHE A 460 -15.23 14.54 -1.59
CA PHE A 460 -15.14 13.09 -1.71
C PHE A 460 -15.76 12.43 -0.48
N GLY A 461 -16.71 11.52 -0.71
CA GLY A 461 -17.36 10.75 0.34
C GLY A 461 -17.34 9.26 0.03
N ARG A 462 -17.19 8.42 1.05
CA ARG A 462 -17.34 6.97 0.88
C ARG A 462 -17.96 6.33 2.11
N GLN A 463 -18.92 5.45 1.85
CA GLN A 463 -19.64 4.65 2.84
C GLN A 463 -19.32 3.18 2.59
N THR A 464 -19.05 2.42 3.64
CA THR A 464 -18.74 0.99 3.56
C THR A 464 -19.47 0.25 4.66
N GLY A 465 -20.17 -0.83 4.33
CA GLY A 465 -20.85 -1.67 5.31
C GLY A 465 -20.88 -3.12 4.88
N GLY A 466 -20.97 -4.03 5.84
CA GLY A 466 -20.91 -5.45 5.53
C GLY A 466 -20.98 -6.35 6.76
N ALA A 467 -20.84 -7.64 6.50
CA ALA A 467 -20.81 -8.66 7.53
C ALA A 467 -19.83 -9.78 7.20
N HIS A 468 -19.21 -10.35 8.24
CA HIS A 468 -18.30 -11.48 8.17
C HIS A 468 -18.72 -12.54 9.18
N LEU A 469 -18.74 -13.79 8.74
CA LEU A 469 -18.90 -14.98 9.56
C LEU A 469 -17.55 -15.66 9.70
N ARG A 470 -17.10 -15.87 10.94
CA ARG A 470 -15.89 -16.64 11.26
C ARG A 470 -16.26 -17.93 11.95
N TYR A 471 -15.75 -19.04 11.43
CA TYR A 471 -15.89 -20.36 12.02
C TYR A 471 -14.53 -21.01 12.22
N ALA A 472 -14.22 -21.43 13.43
CA ALA A 472 -13.01 -22.19 13.73
C ALA A 472 -13.36 -23.42 14.54
N GLN A 473 -12.80 -24.56 14.16
CA GLN A 473 -13.12 -25.85 14.76
C GLN A 473 -11.95 -26.82 14.70
N PRO A 474 -11.53 -27.44 15.82
CA PRO A 474 -10.69 -28.63 15.78
C PRO A 474 -11.51 -29.80 15.24
N LEU A 475 -11.14 -30.31 14.06
CA LEU A 475 -11.80 -31.48 13.47
C LEU A 475 -11.28 -32.79 14.10
N SER A 476 -10.03 -32.78 14.55
CA SER A 476 -9.40 -33.88 15.30
C SER A 476 -8.26 -33.34 16.18
N ARG A 477 -7.55 -34.21 16.89
CA ARG A 477 -6.33 -33.81 17.63
C ARG A 477 -5.22 -33.28 16.71
N ALA A 478 -5.23 -33.66 15.43
CA ALA A 478 -4.22 -33.31 14.45
C ALA A 478 -4.72 -32.31 13.40
N MET A 479 -6.03 -32.03 13.33
CA MET A 479 -6.61 -31.18 12.27
C MET A 479 -7.45 -30.04 12.84
N ARG A 480 -7.26 -28.84 12.30
CA ARG A 480 -8.01 -27.63 12.67
C ARG A 480 -8.44 -26.85 11.44
N LEU A 481 -9.70 -26.46 11.41
CA LEU A 481 -10.30 -25.62 10.40
C LEU A 481 -10.43 -24.17 10.93
N ASP A 482 -10.07 -23.18 10.11
CA ASP A 482 -10.37 -21.76 10.30
C ASP A 482 -10.93 -21.22 8.99
N THR A 483 -12.16 -20.72 9.03
CA THR A 483 -12.88 -20.23 7.85
C THR A 483 -13.46 -18.86 8.14
N VAL A 484 -13.40 -17.97 7.15
CA VAL A 484 -14.13 -16.71 7.15
C VAL A 484 -14.89 -16.59 5.84
N ALA A 485 -16.15 -16.17 5.89
CA ALA A 485 -16.93 -15.80 4.72
C ALA A 485 -17.59 -14.46 5.00
N GLY A 486 -17.72 -13.61 3.99
CA GLY A 486 -18.27 -12.28 4.21
C GLY A 486 -18.67 -11.56 2.94
N TYR A 487 -19.36 -10.45 3.15
CA TYR A 487 -19.83 -9.57 2.12
C TYR A 487 -19.66 -8.12 2.57
N ALA A 488 -19.14 -7.29 1.68
CA ALA A 488 -18.99 -5.86 1.88
C ALA A 488 -19.57 -5.11 0.68
N TYR A 489 -20.25 -4.01 1.00
CA TYR A 489 -20.77 -3.04 0.06
C TYR A 489 -20.10 -1.69 0.33
N ALA A 490 -19.63 -1.03 -0.73
CA ALA A 490 -19.11 0.32 -0.66
C ALA A 490 -19.80 1.23 -1.68
N ARG A 491 -20.14 2.45 -1.24
CA ARG A 491 -20.61 3.53 -2.10
C ARG A 491 -19.61 4.67 -2.05
N THR A 492 -19.12 5.10 -3.20
CA THR A 492 -18.25 6.28 -3.35
C THR A 492 -19.02 7.37 -4.06
N ASP A 493 -18.98 8.57 -3.51
CA ASP A 493 -19.56 9.80 -4.06
C ASP A 493 -18.39 10.79 -4.29
N PHE A 494 -18.18 11.23 -5.52
CA PHE A 494 -17.20 12.27 -5.87
C PHE A 494 -17.90 13.39 -6.62
N ARG A 495 -17.77 14.62 -6.11
CA ARG A 495 -18.48 15.79 -6.63
C ARG A 495 -17.53 16.94 -6.89
N ASP A 496 -17.60 17.43 -8.11
CA ASP A 496 -16.98 18.65 -8.59
C ASP A 496 -17.97 19.38 -9.51
N LEU A 497 -18.82 20.19 -8.88
CA LEU A 497 -19.85 21.01 -9.56
C LEU A 497 -19.58 22.50 -9.38
N GLY A 498 -18.40 22.84 -8.86
CA GLY A 498 -18.01 24.19 -8.53
C GLY A 498 -17.98 25.09 -9.76
N THR A 499 -18.34 26.36 -9.57
CA THR A 499 -18.42 27.32 -10.68
C THR A 499 -17.47 28.50 -10.52
N CYS A 500 -16.58 28.44 -9.53
CA CYS A 500 -15.69 29.52 -9.19
C CYS A 500 -14.22 29.09 -9.30
N ARG A 501 -13.35 30.02 -9.74
CA ARG A 501 -11.90 29.92 -9.59
C ARG A 501 -11.49 30.61 -8.30
N TYR A 502 -10.97 29.84 -7.34
CA TYR A 502 -10.53 30.35 -6.04
C TYR A 502 -9.05 30.77 -6.06
N ASP A 503 -8.68 31.70 -5.16
CA ASP A 503 -7.29 31.85 -4.69
C ASP A 503 -7.08 31.09 -3.37
N TRP A 504 -5.83 31.02 -2.89
CA TRP A 504 -5.51 30.32 -1.64
C TRP A 504 -6.07 30.98 -0.37
N SER A 505 -6.63 32.20 -0.48
CA SER A 505 -7.38 32.82 0.62
C SER A 505 -8.85 32.38 0.68
N GLY A 506 -9.30 31.60 -0.31
CA GLY A 506 -10.69 31.18 -0.45
C GLY A 506 -11.57 32.22 -1.15
N ARG A 507 -10.99 33.27 -1.74
CA ARG A 507 -11.74 34.28 -2.48
C ARG A 507 -12.00 33.81 -3.90
N CYS A 508 -13.25 33.99 -4.34
CA CYS A 508 -13.62 33.76 -5.72
C CYS A 508 -13.05 34.85 -6.64
N LEU A 509 -12.07 34.50 -7.48
CA LEU A 509 -11.43 35.43 -8.41
C LEU A 509 -12.26 35.64 -9.67
N ALA A 510 -12.86 34.56 -10.20
CA ALA A 510 -13.66 34.60 -11.42
C ALA A 510 -14.61 33.41 -11.49
N ARG A 511 -15.72 33.56 -12.22
CA ARG A 511 -16.60 32.43 -12.54
C ARG A 511 -15.99 31.58 -13.66
N LEU A 512 -16.06 30.27 -13.52
CA LEU A 512 -15.64 29.32 -14.54
C LEU A 512 -16.64 29.33 -15.71
N PRO A 513 -16.14 29.15 -16.96
CA PRO A 513 -17.00 29.14 -18.14
C PRO A 513 -17.98 27.96 -18.17
N GLN A 514 -17.64 26.87 -17.47
CA GLN A 514 -18.51 25.72 -17.21
C GLN A 514 -18.18 25.17 -15.81
N PRO A 515 -19.11 24.47 -15.15
CA PRO A 515 -18.85 23.88 -13.84
C PRO A 515 -17.75 22.81 -13.90
N GLY A 516 -16.99 22.67 -12.81
CA GLY A 516 -15.81 21.80 -12.68
C GLY A 516 -14.55 22.60 -12.33
N GLU A 517 -14.08 22.48 -11.10
CA GLU A 517 -12.90 23.18 -10.58
C GLU A 517 -11.61 22.38 -10.76
N SER A 518 -11.70 21.06 -10.60
CA SER A 518 -10.57 20.14 -10.69
C SER A 518 -10.26 19.68 -12.11
N ASP A 519 -11.32 19.57 -12.92
CA ASP A 519 -11.26 19.22 -14.34
C ASP A 519 -12.03 20.27 -15.15
N ALA A 520 -11.83 20.29 -16.46
CA ALA A 520 -12.55 21.17 -17.37
C ALA A 520 -14.05 20.86 -17.49
N ARG A 521 -14.58 19.85 -16.78
CA ARG A 521 -15.99 19.45 -16.83
C ARG A 521 -16.51 19.13 -15.44
N ALA A 522 -17.82 19.27 -15.28
CA ALA A 522 -18.51 18.95 -14.05
C ALA A 522 -18.51 17.43 -13.83
N ILE A 523 -18.35 17.01 -12.57
CA ILE A 523 -18.31 15.60 -12.19
C ILE A 523 -19.28 15.38 -11.02
N ASP A 524 -20.26 14.49 -11.18
CA ASP A 524 -21.12 14.00 -10.09
C ASP A 524 -21.18 12.48 -10.20
N GLN A 525 -20.12 11.84 -9.71
CA GLN A 525 -19.93 10.40 -9.79
C GLN A 525 -20.48 9.71 -8.55
N ARG A 526 -21.25 8.66 -8.79
CA ARG A 526 -21.68 7.71 -7.76
C ARG A 526 -21.37 6.30 -8.21
N VAL A 527 -20.58 5.60 -7.41
CA VAL A 527 -20.15 4.24 -7.72
C VAL A 527 -20.41 3.30 -6.56
N HIS A 528 -20.89 2.12 -6.89
CA HIS A 528 -21.25 1.03 -6.01
C HIS A 528 -20.32 -0.15 -6.25
N HIS A 529 -19.73 -0.67 -5.18
CA HIS A 529 -18.89 -1.85 -5.18
C HIS A 529 -19.52 -2.90 -4.27
N HIS A 530 -19.67 -4.11 -4.80
CA HIS A 530 -20.14 -5.27 -4.04
C HIS A 530 -19.02 -6.31 -4.06
N THR A 531 -18.59 -6.75 -2.89
CA THR A 531 -17.51 -7.73 -2.76
C THR A 531 -17.91 -8.85 -1.83
N ALA A 532 -17.94 -10.07 -2.33
CA ALA A 532 -18.07 -11.29 -1.54
C ALA A 532 -16.71 -11.97 -1.41
N LEU A 533 -16.36 -12.41 -0.20
CA LEU A 533 -15.10 -13.08 0.08
C LEU A 533 -15.34 -14.36 0.85
N ALA A 534 -14.51 -15.37 0.60
CA ALA A 534 -14.36 -16.51 1.48
C ALA A 534 -12.88 -16.81 1.66
N ARG A 535 -12.53 -17.38 2.81
CA ARG A 535 -11.19 -17.83 3.16
C ARG A 535 -11.29 -19.10 3.96
N LEU A 536 -10.67 -20.15 3.48
CA LEU A 536 -10.63 -21.48 4.07
C LEU A 536 -9.18 -21.80 4.42
N ASN A 537 -8.92 -22.14 5.68
CA ASN A 537 -7.62 -22.59 6.15
C ASN A 537 -7.77 -23.92 6.90
N LEU A 538 -7.09 -24.95 6.40
CA LEU A 538 -7.01 -26.26 7.05
C LEU A 538 -5.58 -26.51 7.52
N LEU A 539 -5.42 -26.65 8.83
CA LEU A 539 -4.18 -27.02 9.49
C LEU A 539 -4.19 -28.53 9.77
N TRP A 540 -3.12 -29.23 9.41
CA TRP A 540 -2.90 -30.64 9.70
C TRP A 540 -1.51 -30.85 10.31
N VAL A 541 -1.44 -31.58 11.43
CA VAL A 541 -0.22 -31.89 12.17
C VAL A 541 0.04 -33.40 12.06
N PRO A 542 0.70 -33.87 10.98
CA PRO A 542 0.97 -35.31 10.79
C PRO A 542 1.96 -35.88 11.83
N ALA A 543 2.85 -35.06 12.38
CA ALA A 543 3.84 -35.43 13.39
C ALA A 543 4.20 -34.20 14.25
N PRO A 544 4.79 -34.36 15.46
CA PRO A 544 5.05 -33.23 16.38
C PRO A 544 5.87 -32.08 15.77
N ASP A 545 6.84 -32.39 14.91
CA ASP A 545 7.73 -31.41 14.28
C ASP A 545 7.33 -31.06 12.83
N HIS A 546 6.17 -31.55 12.37
CA HIS A 546 5.68 -31.35 11.01
C HIS A 546 4.26 -30.81 11.00
N LEU A 547 4.04 -29.80 10.18
CA LEU A 547 2.76 -29.12 10.08
C LEU A 547 2.49 -28.79 8.61
N VAL A 548 1.30 -29.09 8.13
CA VAL A 548 0.83 -28.79 6.78
C VAL A 548 -0.37 -27.85 6.87
N ARG A 549 -0.36 -26.75 6.12
CA ARG A 549 -1.49 -25.83 5.97
C ARG A 549 -1.97 -25.83 4.54
N PHE A 550 -3.27 -25.93 4.34
CA PHE A 550 -3.94 -25.69 3.07
C PHE A 550 -4.75 -24.41 3.20
N GLY A 551 -4.63 -23.50 2.22
CA GLY A 551 -5.35 -22.24 2.18
C GLY A 551 -6.06 -22.06 0.85
N ALA A 552 -7.25 -21.47 0.87
CA ALA A 552 -7.95 -20.98 -0.32
C ALA A 552 -8.75 -19.72 0.01
N ALA A 553 -8.66 -18.69 -0.83
CA ALA A 553 -9.33 -17.42 -0.62
C ALA A 553 -9.90 -16.84 -1.92
N PRO A 554 -11.10 -17.27 -2.35
CA PRO A 554 -11.80 -16.64 -3.46
C PRO A 554 -12.48 -15.32 -3.03
N THR A 555 -12.40 -14.34 -3.92
CA THR A 555 -13.04 -13.03 -3.82
C THR A 555 -13.76 -12.73 -5.13
N PHE A 556 -15.03 -12.37 -5.04
CA PHE A 556 -15.85 -11.93 -6.17
C PHE A 556 -16.24 -10.47 -5.97
N ALA A 557 -15.91 -9.62 -6.94
CA ALA A 557 -16.18 -8.19 -6.90
C ALA A 557 -16.98 -7.77 -8.13
N THR A 558 -18.01 -6.95 -7.92
CA THR A 558 -18.78 -6.32 -9.00
C THR A 558 -18.86 -4.82 -8.77
N ARG A 559 -18.77 -4.05 -9.84
CA ARG A 559 -18.87 -2.58 -9.79
C ARG A 559 -19.94 -2.07 -10.73
N THR A 560 -20.73 -1.11 -10.25
CA THR A 560 -21.68 -0.34 -11.04
C THR A 560 -21.58 1.12 -10.67
N GLY A 561 -21.93 2.03 -11.58
CA GLY A 561 -21.89 3.45 -11.27
C GLY A 561 -22.57 4.30 -12.33
N ARG A 562 -22.66 5.61 -12.04
CA ARG A 562 -23.14 6.64 -12.96
C ARG A 562 -22.43 7.95 -12.69
N ASN A 563 -22.19 8.73 -13.73
CA ASN A 563 -21.84 10.15 -13.64
C ASN A 563 -23.06 10.99 -14.08
N ARG A 564 -23.70 11.66 -13.12
CA ARG A 564 -24.94 12.44 -13.37
C ARG A 564 -24.67 13.75 -14.10
N ALA A 565 -23.43 14.23 -14.07
CA ALA A 565 -22.98 15.38 -14.84
C ALA A 565 -22.60 15.01 -16.29
N HIS A 566 -22.64 13.72 -16.64
CA HIS A 566 -22.31 13.25 -17.99
C HIS A 566 -23.42 13.65 -18.99
N PRO A 567 -23.08 14.13 -20.20
CA PRO A 567 -24.07 14.52 -21.19
C PRO A 567 -25.03 13.38 -21.54
N GLU A 568 -26.32 13.70 -21.64
CA GLU A 568 -27.35 12.75 -22.10
C GLU A 568 -27.05 12.27 -23.53
N GLY A 569 -27.30 10.98 -23.80
CA GLY A 569 -27.06 10.36 -25.11
C GLY A 569 -25.61 9.96 -25.40
N VAL A 570 -24.66 10.28 -24.51
CA VAL A 570 -23.27 9.81 -24.59
C VAL A 570 -23.06 8.66 -23.61
N TYR A 571 -22.40 7.59 -24.05
CA TYR A 571 -22.10 6.42 -23.22
C TYR A 571 -21.31 6.82 -21.96
N ASP A 572 -21.82 6.43 -20.79
CA ASP A 572 -21.14 6.59 -19.50
C ASP A 572 -20.40 5.29 -19.15
N PRO A 573 -19.05 5.29 -19.14
CA PRO A 573 -18.26 4.10 -18.83
C PRO A 573 -18.52 3.50 -17.45
N LEU A 574 -19.11 4.25 -16.51
CA LEU A 574 -19.47 3.74 -15.18
C LEU A 574 -20.69 2.80 -15.22
N THR A 575 -21.47 2.83 -16.31
CA THR A 575 -22.64 1.95 -16.50
C THR A 575 -22.28 0.56 -17.02
N ALA A 576 -21.03 0.35 -17.46
CA ALA A 576 -20.53 -0.92 -17.95
C ALA A 576 -20.69 -2.05 -16.91
N ARG A 577 -20.96 -3.26 -17.39
CA ARG A 577 -20.84 -4.46 -16.54
C ARG A 577 -19.38 -4.68 -16.17
N ARG A 578 -19.07 -4.88 -14.87
CA ARG A 578 -17.70 -5.05 -14.34
C ARG A 578 -17.66 -6.13 -13.27
N ASP A 579 -17.46 -7.39 -13.68
CA ASP A 579 -17.38 -8.55 -12.79
C ASP A 579 -15.93 -9.08 -12.73
N LEU A 580 -15.42 -9.32 -11.53
CA LEU A 580 -14.07 -9.84 -11.31
C LEU A 580 -14.08 -10.95 -10.23
N LEU A 581 -13.62 -12.14 -10.60
CA LEU A 581 -13.28 -13.22 -9.67
C LEU A 581 -11.76 -13.27 -9.52
N SER A 582 -11.26 -13.23 -8.29
CA SER A 582 -9.84 -13.48 -7.97
C SER A 582 -9.76 -14.53 -6.88
N ALA A 583 -8.86 -15.50 -6.99
CA ALA A 583 -8.69 -16.55 -6.00
C ALA A 583 -7.22 -16.92 -5.82
N VAL A 584 -6.80 -17.06 -4.57
CA VAL A 584 -5.48 -17.57 -4.21
C VAL A 584 -5.66 -18.86 -3.41
N ALA A 585 -4.98 -19.92 -3.82
CA ALA A 585 -4.94 -21.18 -3.09
C ALA A 585 -3.50 -21.62 -2.89
N GLY A 586 -3.21 -22.38 -1.83
CA GLY A 586 -1.84 -22.84 -1.58
C GLY A 586 -1.73 -23.93 -0.54
N VAL A 587 -0.53 -24.50 -0.49
CA VAL A 587 -0.09 -25.46 0.51
C VAL A 587 1.22 -24.97 1.12
N GLU A 588 1.35 -25.12 2.43
CA GLU A 588 2.53 -24.75 3.21
C GLU A 588 2.90 -25.93 4.11
N HIS A 589 4.18 -26.28 4.15
CA HIS A 589 4.74 -27.30 5.01
C HIS A 589 5.81 -26.68 5.92
N GLU A 590 5.61 -26.82 7.22
CA GLU A 590 6.53 -26.38 8.25
C GLU A 590 7.18 -27.62 8.90
N ALA A 591 8.51 -27.61 8.97
CA ALA A 591 9.33 -28.63 9.60
C ALA A 591 10.28 -28.01 10.63
N ARG A 592 10.42 -28.63 11.81
CA ARG A 592 11.27 -28.13 12.91
C ARG A 592 12.35 -29.13 13.37
N PRO A 593 13.28 -29.52 12.50
CA PRO A 593 14.33 -30.49 12.85
C PRO A 593 15.34 -29.91 13.88
N LEU A 594 16.26 -30.77 14.34
CA LEU A 594 17.33 -30.42 15.28
C LEU A 594 16.79 -29.82 16.59
N GLU A 595 15.77 -30.45 17.18
CA GLU A 595 15.11 -29.99 18.42
C GLU A 595 14.61 -28.53 18.30
N GLY A 596 14.15 -28.15 17.11
CA GLY A 596 13.66 -26.80 16.81
C GLY A 596 14.76 -25.74 16.67
N ARG A 597 16.05 -26.10 16.61
CA ARG A 597 17.12 -25.15 16.26
C ARG A 597 17.02 -24.68 14.80
N LEU A 598 16.57 -25.56 13.92
CA LEU A 598 16.23 -25.22 12.54
C LEU A 598 14.70 -25.27 12.40
N ALA A 599 14.13 -24.25 11.78
CA ALA A 599 12.74 -24.28 11.31
C ALA A 599 12.72 -23.92 9.83
N ASN A 600 11.98 -24.69 9.04
CA ASN A 600 11.80 -24.53 7.61
C ASN A 600 10.31 -24.44 7.30
N ILE A 601 9.92 -23.51 6.44
CA ILE A 601 8.56 -23.34 5.94
C ILE A 601 8.64 -23.27 4.41
N ALA A 602 8.28 -24.36 3.72
CA ALA A 602 8.18 -24.42 2.27
C ALA A 602 6.73 -24.25 1.84
N PHE A 603 6.45 -23.50 0.78
CA PHE A 603 5.08 -23.32 0.30
C PHE A 603 4.98 -23.16 -1.21
N ALA A 604 3.79 -23.48 -1.73
CA ALA A 604 3.38 -23.25 -3.11
C ALA A 604 1.99 -22.63 -3.15
N LYS A 605 1.77 -21.71 -4.10
CA LYS A 605 0.54 -20.96 -4.30
C LYS A 605 0.12 -20.97 -5.76
N GLY A 606 -1.18 -20.99 -6.01
CA GLY A 606 -1.80 -20.75 -7.30
C GLY A 606 -2.68 -19.50 -7.23
N TYR A 607 -2.58 -18.66 -8.26
CA TYR A 607 -3.31 -17.42 -8.41
C TYR A 607 -4.21 -17.53 -9.63
N VAL A 608 -5.51 -17.29 -9.46
CA VAL A 608 -6.51 -17.32 -10.53
C VAL A 608 -7.22 -15.97 -10.57
N GLN A 609 -7.40 -15.41 -11.76
CA GLN A 609 -8.25 -14.26 -11.99
C GLN A 609 -9.14 -14.49 -13.22
N ALA A 610 -10.42 -14.14 -13.12
CA ALA A 610 -11.34 -14.15 -14.24
C ALA A 610 -12.12 -12.83 -14.27
N LEU A 611 -11.99 -12.11 -15.38
CA LEU A 611 -12.61 -10.83 -15.67
C LEU A 611 -13.73 -11.05 -16.69
N ARG A 612 -14.90 -10.45 -16.44
CA ARG A 612 -16.00 -10.32 -17.41
C ARG A 612 -16.51 -8.90 -17.41
N THR A 613 -16.37 -8.20 -18.53
CA THR A 613 -16.69 -6.77 -18.63
C THR A 613 -17.02 -6.37 -20.06
N GLU A 614 -17.58 -5.17 -20.23
CA GLU A 614 -17.69 -4.52 -21.55
C GLU A 614 -16.54 -3.52 -21.73
N GLU A 615 -15.96 -3.48 -22.93
CA GLU A 615 -14.94 -2.52 -23.34
C GLU A 615 -15.49 -1.64 -24.48
N GLN A 616 -15.28 -0.32 -24.38
CA GLN A 616 -15.59 0.59 -25.48
C GLN A 616 -14.41 0.67 -26.45
N LEU A 617 -14.65 0.30 -27.70
CA LEU A 617 -13.67 0.39 -28.78
C LEU A 617 -13.49 1.84 -29.26
N PRO A 618 -12.37 2.19 -29.94
CA PRO A 618 -12.18 3.51 -30.52
C PRO A 618 -13.29 3.95 -31.50
N SER A 619 -14.02 3.00 -32.07
CA SER A 619 -15.20 3.24 -32.92
C SER A 619 -16.45 3.70 -32.14
N GLY A 620 -16.41 3.69 -30.80
CA GLY A 620 -17.54 3.94 -29.92
C GLY A 620 -18.42 2.72 -29.64
N LEU A 621 -18.18 1.60 -30.33
CA LEU A 621 -18.90 0.34 -30.13
C LEU A 621 -18.47 -0.34 -28.83
N LEU A 622 -19.40 -1.05 -28.19
CA LEU A 622 -19.13 -1.88 -27.01
C LEU A 622 -18.80 -3.31 -27.44
N ARG A 623 -17.84 -3.94 -26.76
CA ARG A 623 -17.42 -5.33 -26.96
C ARG A 623 -17.32 -6.05 -25.62
N ASP A 624 -17.90 -7.24 -25.53
CA ASP A 624 -17.67 -8.13 -24.38
C ASP A 624 -16.21 -8.58 -24.30
N LEU A 625 -15.62 -8.48 -23.12
CA LEU A 625 -14.27 -8.90 -22.80
C LEU A 625 -14.30 -9.89 -21.63
N ASP A 626 -14.02 -11.15 -21.96
CA ASP A 626 -13.78 -12.21 -21.00
C ASP A 626 -12.29 -12.58 -20.99
N ARG A 627 -11.65 -12.51 -19.82
CA ARG A 627 -10.22 -12.84 -19.67
C ARG A 627 -9.97 -13.69 -18.43
N GLY A 628 -9.19 -14.76 -18.59
CA GLY A 628 -8.78 -15.64 -17.51
C GLY A 628 -7.26 -15.69 -17.39
N THR A 629 -6.75 -15.61 -16.16
CA THR A 629 -5.32 -15.61 -15.87
C THR A 629 -5.02 -16.63 -14.77
N PHE A 630 -3.95 -17.41 -14.95
CA PHE A 630 -3.44 -18.34 -13.94
C PHE A 630 -1.93 -18.18 -13.79
N ARG A 631 -1.46 -18.14 -12.53
CA ARG A 631 -0.03 -18.08 -12.18
C ARG A 631 0.26 -18.99 -10.99
N MET A 632 1.52 -19.39 -10.85
CA MET A 632 2.01 -20.15 -9.71
C MET A 632 3.11 -19.36 -9.00
N GLY A 633 3.15 -19.47 -7.68
CA GLY A 633 4.20 -18.95 -6.82
C GLY A 633 4.74 -20.04 -5.91
N VAL A 634 6.00 -19.93 -5.53
CA VAL A 634 6.68 -20.86 -4.62
C VAL A 634 7.60 -20.08 -3.69
N GLY A 635 7.86 -20.61 -2.50
CA GLY A 635 8.80 -19.98 -1.60
C GLY A 635 9.22 -20.87 -0.45
N ASP A 636 10.22 -20.39 0.26
CA ASP A 636 10.80 -21.07 1.41
C ASP A 636 11.26 -20.04 2.45
N SER A 637 11.10 -20.38 3.73
CA SER A 637 11.56 -19.55 4.84
C SER A 637 12.26 -20.40 5.88
N LEU A 638 13.52 -20.07 6.14
CA LEU A 638 14.40 -20.75 7.07
C LEU A 638 14.70 -19.88 8.27
N ARG A 639 14.76 -20.49 9.45
CA ARG A 639 15.32 -19.89 10.66
C ARG A 639 16.30 -20.85 11.29
N PHE A 640 17.50 -20.37 11.56
CA PHE A 640 18.51 -21.10 12.31
C PHE A 640 18.86 -20.37 13.61
N ARG A 641 18.75 -21.08 14.72
CA ARG A 641 19.02 -20.57 16.06
C ARG A 641 20.42 -20.95 16.53
N PHE A 642 21.28 -19.95 16.68
CA PHE A 642 22.64 -20.11 17.20
C PHE A 642 22.63 -20.24 18.72
N THR A 643 21.87 -19.37 19.39
CA THR A 643 21.64 -19.37 20.86
C THR A 643 20.16 -19.07 21.15
N GLU A 644 19.73 -19.13 22.41
CA GLU A 644 18.36 -18.73 22.80
C GLU A 644 18.02 -17.27 22.42
N ALA A 645 19.01 -16.40 22.31
CA ALA A 645 18.85 -14.97 22.00
C ALA A 645 19.23 -14.59 20.57
N LEU A 646 20.08 -15.37 19.89
CA LEU A 646 20.62 -15.05 18.57
C LEU A 646 20.16 -16.07 17.52
N TYR A 647 19.49 -15.59 16.48
CA TYR A 647 19.12 -16.40 15.32
C TYR A 647 19.27 -15.62 14.02
N ALA A 648 19.36 -16.36 12.92
CA ALA A 648 19.25 -15.83 11.57
C ALA A 648 18.01 -16.37 10.87
N LYS A 649 17.45 -15.57 9.97
CA LYS A 649 16.36 -15.93 9.07
C LYS A 649 16.80 -15.70 7.63
N ALA A 650 16.43 -16.59 6.74
CA ALA A 650 16.59 -16.43 5.31
C ALA A 650 15.29 -16.83 4.63
N SER A 651 14.81 -16.05 3.66
CA SER A 651 13.56 -16.38 2.99
C SER A 651 13.55 -15.96 1.53
N TYR A 652 12.81 -16.72 0.73
CA TYR A 652 12.62 -16.50 -0.69
C TYR A 652 11.16 -16.72 -1.07
N GLU A 653 10.58 -15.85 -1.91
CA GLU A 653 9.26 -16.04 -2.50
C GLU A 653 9.26 -15.57 -3.96
N LEU A 654 8.75 -16.42 -4.86
CA LEU A 654 8.25 -16.03 -6.16
C LEU A 654 6.78 -15.61 -5.99
N ALA A 655 6.57 -14.30 -5.84
CA ALA A 655 5.26 -13.71 -5.57
C ALA A 655 4.55 -13.30 -6.85
N THR A 656 3.22 -13.35 -6.85
CA THR A 656 2.38 -12.79 -7.91
C THR A 656 1.34 -11.86 -7.30
N ARG A 657 1.17 -10.67 -7.90
CA ARG A 657 0.11 -9.72 -7.58
C ARG A 657 -0.85 -9.64 -8.76
N LEU A 658 -2.13 -9.90 -8.50
CA LEU A 658 -3.16 -9.77 -9.52
C LEU A 658 -3.61 -8.28 -9.58
N PRO A 659 -3.96 -7.77 -10.78
CA PRO A 659 -4.53 -6.44 -10.91
C PRO A 659 -5.82 -6.30 -10.09
N SER A 660 -5.95 -5.21 -9.35
CA SER A 660 -7.13 -4.92 -8.53
C SER A 660 -8.31 -4.41 -9.35
N PRO A 661 -9.56 -4.45 -8.82
CA PRO A 661 -10.71 -3.84 -9.48
C PRO A 661 -10.50 -2.35 -9.80
N GLU A 662 -9.85 -1.58 -8.93
CA GLU A 662 -9.61 -0.15 -9.14
C GLU A 662 -8.58 0.12 -10.24
N GLU A 663 -7.61 -0.78 -10.46
CA GLU A 663 -6.65 -0.66 -11.55
C GLU A 663 -7.24 -1.05 -12.90
N LEU A 664 -8.01 -2.14 -12.94
CA LEU A 664 -8.66 -2.62 -14.16
C LEU A 664 -9.77 -1.67 -14.60
N PHE A 665 -10.67 -1.31 -13.68
CA PHE A 665 -11.88 -0.56 -13.98
C PHE A 665 -11.74 0.97 -13.84
N GLY A 666 -10.54 1.44 -13.45
CA GLY A 666 -10.31 2.83 -13.07
C GLY A 666 -10.75 3.11 -11.64
N ALA A 667 -10.36 4.24 -11.07
CA ALA A 667 -10.69 4.64 -9.71
C ALA A 667 -11.57 5.89 -9.70
N ASP A 668 -12.47 5.94 -8.73
CA ASP A 668 -13.34 7.10 -8.48
C ASP A 668 -12.64 8.00 -7.46
N GLY A 669 -12.55 9.31 -7.72
CA GLY A 669 -11.97 10.24 -6.74
C GLY A 669 -11.33 11.50 -7.31
N ASP A 670 -10.42 12.05 -6.50
CA ASP A 670 -9.74 13.34 -6.64
C ASP A 670 -8.86 13.49 -7.90
N VAL A 671 -8.52 12.38 -8.55
CA VAL A 671 -7.90 12.36 -9.88
C VAL A 671 -8.63 11.31 -10.72
N PRO A 672 -9.18 11.66 -11.89
CA PRO A 672 -9.85 10.69 -12.74
C PRO A 672 -8.83 9.65 -13.23
N ILE A 673 -9.02 8.39 -12.80
CA ILE A 673 -8.22 7.26 -13.26
C ILE A 673 -9.04 6.46 -14.28
N VAL A 674 -8.54 6.40 -15.52
CA VAL A 674 -9.18 5.68 -16.62
C VAL A 674 -8.87 4.18 -16.52
N ALA A 675 -9.84 3.36 -16.91
CA ALA A 675 -9.73 1.91 -16.94
C ALA A 675 -8.58 1.42 -17.85
N ASN A 676 -7.99 0.30 -17.47
CA ASN A 676 -7.10 -0.49 -18.33
C ASN A 676 -7.39 -1.97 -18.11
N LEU A 677 -8.21 -2.56 -18.99
CA LEU A 677 -8.68 -3.94 -18.86
C LEU A 677 -7.63 -4.99 -19.28
N HIS A 678 -6.51 -4.55 -19.83
CA HIS A 678 -5.45 -5.39 -20.38
C HIS A 678 -4.21 -5.48 -19.49
N LEU A 679 -4.30 -5.07 -18.22
CA LEU A 679 -3.19 -5.18 -17.26
C LEU A 679 -2.82 -6.64 -16.99
N ASP A 680 -1.54 -6.97 -17.04
CA ASP A 680 -1.01 -8.27 -16.63
C ASP A 680 -0.64 -8.31 -15.14
N PRO A 681 -0.68 -9.50 -14.49
CA PRO A 681 -0.19 -9.66 -13.13
C PRO A 681 1.29 -9.32 -13.00
N GLU A 682 1.66 -8.73 -11.86
CA GLU A 682 3.06 -8.50 -11.50
C GLU A 682 3.67 -9.76 -10.91
N VAL A 683 4.93 -10.02 -11.21
CA VAL A 683 5.69 -11.14 -10.64
C VAL A 683 6.95 -10.60 -9.99
N SER A 684 7.31 -11.09 -8.80
CA SER A 684 8.54 -10.65 -8.13
C SER A 684 9.26 -11.79 -7.45
N HIS A 685 10.58 -11.83 -7.66
CA HIS A 685 11.49 -12.62 -6.83
C HIS A 685 11.87 -11.81 -5.60
N ASN A 686 11.50 -12.32 -4.43
CA ASN A 686 11.75 -11.65 -3.16
C ASN A 686 12.74 -12.48 -2.35
N VAL A 687 13.84 -11.87 -1.91
CA VAL A 687 14.86 -12.49 -1.05
C VAL A 687 15.01 -11.66 0.22
N ASN A 688 15.11 -12.31 1.39
CA ASN A 688 15.47 -11.67 2.65
C ASN A 688 16.54 -12.46 3.39
N LEU A 689 17.41 -11.74 4.09
CA LEU A 689 18.39 -12.29 5.02
C LEU A 689 18.45 -11.40 6.26
N GLY A 690 18.11 -11.95 7.42
CA GLY A 690 18.08 -11.22 8.68
C GLY A 690 18.84 -11.92 9.80
N VAL A 691 19.41 -11.13 10.70
CA VAL A 691 20.04 -11.58 11.94
C VAL A 691 19.43 -10.79 13.09
N THR A 692 18.95 -11.50 14.10
CA THR A 692 18.25 -10.90 15.24
C THR A 692 18.87 -11.38 16.55
N LEU A 693 19.17 -10.41 17.41
CA LEU A 693 19.47 -10.58 18.81
C LEU A 693 18.25 -10.12 19.63
N GLU A 694 17.44 -11.06 20.11
CA GLU A 694 16.19 -10.77 20.83
C GLU A 694 16.45 -10.04 22.15
N ARG A 695 17.44 -10.53 22.91
CA ARG A 695 17.81 -9.95 24.21
C ARG A 695 19.22 -10.38 24.60
N ALA A 696 20.07 -9.40 24.91
CA ALA A 696 21.32 -9.62 25.62
C ALA A 696 21.35 -8.77 26.89
N ASP A 697 21.47 -9.43 28.05
CA ASP A 697 21.64 -8.77 29.35
C ASP A 697 23.12 -8.40 29.56
N LEU A 698 23.44 -7.11 29.55
CA LEU A 698 24.83 -6.61 29.63
C LEU A 698 25.23 -6.15 31.04
N GLY A 699 24.43 -6.46 32.07
CA GLY A 699 24.58 -5.95 33.44
C GLY A 699 24.23 -4.46 33.60
N VAL A 700 24.48 -3.65 32.57
CA VAL A 700 24.11 -2.23 32.47
C VAL A 700 22.76 -2.00 31.80
N GLY A 701 22.06 -3.05 31.36
CA GLY A 701 20.76 -2.97 30.68
C GLY A 701 20.54 -4.14 29.73
N GLN A 702 19.39 -4.10 29.04
CA GLN A 702 19.00 -5.08 28.03
C GLN A 702 19.20 -4.48 26.64
N LEU A 703 20.00 -5.15 25.81
CA LEU A 703 20.20 -4.79 24.42
C LEU A 703 19.36 -5.69 23.51
N ARG A 704 18.70 -5.07 22.52
CA ARG A 704 18.04 -5.73 21.39
C ARG A 704 18.60 -5.17 20.09
N PHE A 705 18.81 -6.04 19.11
CA PHE A 705 19.38 -5.63 17.82
C PHE A 705 18.82 -6.50 16.70
N ASN A 706 18.49 -5.87 15.58
CA ASN A 706 18.03 -6.54 14.38
C ASN A 706 18.67 -5.91 13.14
N VAL A 707 19.03 -6.77 12.20
CA VAL A 707 19.55 -6.38 10.88
C VAL A 707 18.86 -7.25 9.85
N ASN A 708 18.38 -6.63 8.78
CA ASN A 708 17.74 -7.32 7.67
C ASN A 708 18.19 -6.72 6.34
N ALA A 709 18.63 -7.56 5.42
CA ALA A 709 18.92 -7.20 4.04
C ALA A 709 17.87 -7.84 3.12
N PHE A 710 17.47 -7.13 2.08
CA PHE A 710 16.44 -7.62 1.17
C PHE A 710 16.73 -7.27 -0.30
N GLY A 711 16.21 -8.12 -1.18
CA GLY A 711 16.15 -7.90 -2.62
C GLY A 711 14.76 -8.20 -3.16
N ARG A 712 14.28 -7.36 -4.08
CA ARG A 712 13.03 -7.53 -4.83
C ARG A 712 13.35 -7.34 -6.30
N PHE A 713 12.93 -8.27 -7.15
CA PHE A 713 13.14 -8.21 -8.59
C PHE A 713 11.79 -8.44 -9.26
N ALA A 714 11.11 -7.33 -9.55
CA ALA A 714 9.75 -7.31 -10.05
C ALA A 714 9.73 -7.14 -11.58
N GLU A 715 8.83 -7.85 -12.23
CA GLU A 715 8.55 -7.80 -13.67
C GLU A 715 7.08 -7.48 -13.90
N GLY A 716 6.81 -6.71 -14.96
CA GLY A 716 5.44 -6.32 -15.32
C GLY A 716 4.75 -5.46 -14.25
N LEU A 717 5.52 -4.62 -13.53
CA LEU A 717 5.02 -3.81 -12.42
C LEU A 717 3.90 -2.88 -12.88
N ILE A 718 2.73 -2.93 -12.24
CA ILE A 718 1.62 -2.05 -12.54
C ILE A 718 1.95 -0.71 -11.91
N TRP A 719 2.08 0.29 -12.76
CA TRP A 719 2.43 1.63 -12.38
C TRP A 719 1.39 2.62 -12.89
N ARG A 720 1.08 3.61 -12.06
CA ARG A 720 0.16 4.69 -12.42
C ARG A 720 0.89 5.76 -13.21
N GLY A 721 0.65 5.80 -14.52
CA GLY A 721 1.16 6.83 -15.41
C GLY A 721 0.16 7.94 -15.71
N TYR A 722 0.67 9.00 -16.34
CA TYR A 722 -0.11 10.13 -16.85
C TYR A 722 0.17 10.27 -18.34
N PRO A 723 -0.41 9.39 -19.19
CA PRO A 723 -0.14 9.38 -20.63
C PRO A 723 -0.69 10.63 -21.35
N GLY A 724 -1.51 11.44 -20.68
CA GLY A 724 -2.01 12.72 -21.16
C GLY A 724 -2.20 13.74 -20.04
N VAL A 725 -2.71 14.93 -20.40
CA VAL A 725 -3.04 15.98 -19.44
C VAL A 725 -4.43 15.72 -18.86
N GLY A 726 -4.56 15.71 -17.54
CA GLY A 726 -5.86 15.70 -16.85
C GLY A 726 -6.40 14.33 -16.44
N TYR A 727 -5.75 13.21 -16.79
CA TYR A 727 -6.15 11.89 -16.29
C TYR A 727 -4.94 10.98 -16.02
N ALA A 728 -5.15 10.01 -15.14
CA ALA A 728 -4.18 8.95 -14.84
C ALA A 728 -4.65 7.61 -15.43
N GLN A 729 -3.71 6.74 -15.77
CA GLN A 729 -4.01 5.37 -16.20
C GLN A 729 -2.94 4.41 -15.66
N TYR A 730 -3.36 3.23 -15.22
CA TYR A 730 -2.44 2.17 -14.83
C TYR A 730 -1.89 1.46 -16.07
N MET A 731 -0.60 1.12 -16.06
CA MET A 731 0.10 0.41 -17.13
C MET A 731 1.18 -0.51 -16.57
N ASN A 732 1.48 -1.62 -17.25
CA ASN A 732 2.62 -2.47 -16.88
C ASN A 732 3.93 -1.85 -17.38
N VAL A 733 4.90 -1.72 -16.49
CA VAL A 733 6.28 -1.30 -16.78
C VAL A 733 7.17 -2.56 -16.78
N ALA A 734 8.20 -2.56 -17.64
CA ALA A 734 8.99 -3.75 -17.97
C ALA A 734 9.54 -4.47 -16.73
N SER A 735 10.31 -3.78 -15.88
CA SER A 735 10.98 -4.42 -14.73
C SER A 735 11.58 -3.41 -13.74
N ALA A 736 11.57 -3.74 -12.45
CA ALA A 736 12.14 -2.94 -11.38
C ALA A 736 12.90 -3.80 -10.37
N ARG A 737 14.01 -3.29 -9.82
CA ARG A 737 14.70 -3.91 -8.68
C ARG A 737 14.69 -3.00 -7.45
N SER A 738 14.52 -3.60 -6.28
CA SER A 738 14.70 -2.95 -4.97
C SER A 738 15.77 -3.71 -4.19
N LEU A 739 16.84 -3.05 -3.79
CA LEU A 739 17.85 -3.62 -2.87
C LEU A 739 17.92 -2.75 -1.63
N GLY A 740 17.96 -3.33 -0.45
CA GLY A 740 17.99 -2.53 0.77
C GLY A 740 18.46 -3.26 2.00
N PHE A 741 18.68 -2.45 3.03
CA PHE A 741 19.07 -2.88 4.36
C PHE A 741 18.30 -2.08 5.41
N GLU A 742 17.92 -2.77 6.47
CA GLU A 742 17.20 -2.27 7.64
C GLU A 742 17.99 -2.67 8.87
N SER A 743 18.10 -1.74 9.82
CA SER A 743 18.62 -2.04 11.14
C SER A 743 17.77 -1.38 12.20
N SER A 744 17.55 -2.10 13.30
CA SER A 744 17.04 -1.53 14.53
C SER A 744 17.90 -1.93 15.71
N ALA A 745 18.00 -1.01 16.67
CA ALA A 745 18.67 -1.21 17.93
C ALA A 745 17.79 -0.63 19.03
N GLY A 746 17.72 -1.32 20.15
CA GLY A 746 17.05 -0.84 21.33
C GLY A 746 17.84 -1.18 22.57
N TRP A 747 17.78 -0.30 23.56
CA TRP A 747 18.41 -0.49 24.84
C TRP A 747 17.47 -0.05 25.95
N THR A 748 17.32 -0.87 26.97
CA THR A 748 16.50 -0.57 28.14
C THR A 748 17.35 -0.67 29.40
N SER A 749 17.31 0.37 30.22
CA SER A 749 18.06 0.41 31.47
C SER A 749 17.52 -0.61 32.49
N PRO A 750 18.34 -1.04 33.47
CA PRO A 750 17.86 -1.83 34.59
C PRO A 750 16.79 -1.05 35.35
N GLY A 751 15.62 -1.68 35.56
CA GLY A 751 14.47 -1.03 36.18
C GLY A 751 13.64 -0.14 35.23
N GLU A 752 13.91 -0.18 33.92
CA GLU A 752 13.09 0.41 32.85
C GLU A 752 12.86 1.92 32.93
N TRP A 753 13.70 2.66 33.64
CA TRP A 753 13.58 4.12 33.77
C TRP A 753 13.98 4.88 32.50
N LEU A 754 14.79 4.26 31.62
CA LEU A 754 15.17 4.78 30.31
C LEU A 754 15.08 3.69 29.24
N SER A 755 14.37 3.97 28.17
CA SER A 755 14.36 3.18 26.94
C SER A 755 14.85 4.03 25.78
N LEU A 756 15.80 3.50 25.02
CA LEU A 756 16.32 4.09 23.80
C LEU A 756 16.03 3.15 22.65
N ASP A 757 15.49 3.69 21.56
CA ASP A 757 15.14 2.93 20.38
C ASP A 757 15.56 3.71 19.14
N GLY A 758 16.12 3.00 18.16
CA GLY A 758 16.52 3.59 16.90
C GLY A 758 16.37 2.60 15.77
N HIS A 759 16.00 3.10 14.60
CA HIS A 759 16.04 2.30 13.39
C HIS A 759 16.47 3.15 12.19
N VAL A 760 17.10 2.49 11.22
CA VAL A 760 17.57 3.08 9.98
C VAL A 760 17.19 2.16 8.84
N SER A 761 16.66 2.72 7.77
CA SER A 761 16.31 1.98 6.56
C SER A 761 16.92 2.67 5.35
N TRP A 762 17.64 1.89 4.55
CA TRP A 762 18.19 2.33 3.27
C TRP A 762 17.74 1.38 2.16
N HIS A 763 17.32 1.93 1.02
CA HIS A 763 17.00 1.11 -0.14
C HIS A 763 17.24 1.82 -1.48
N ASP A 764 17.59 1.07 -2.52
CA ASP A 764 17.75 1.52 -3.89
C ASP A 764 16.74 0.84 -4.79
N LEU A 765 15.75 1.62 -5.21
CA LEU A 765 14.66 1.16 -6.08
C LEU A 765 14.91 1.72 -7.49
N ARG A 766 15.14 0.85 -8.47
CA ARG A 766 15.50 1.22 -9.85
C ARG A 766 14.63 0.53 -10.88
N ASP A 767 14.32 1.24 -11.95
CA ASP A 767 13.87 0.65 -13.21
C ASP A 767 15.10 0.04 -13.91
N THR A 768 15.05 -1.27 -14.19
CA THR A 768 16.19 -1.98 -14.80
C THR A 768 16.31 -1.76 -16.30
N SER A 769 15.27 -1.24 -16.97
CA SER A 769 15.33 -0.92 -18.40
C SER A 769 16.10 0.36 -18.69
N SER A 770 16.02 1.34 -17.77
CA SER A 770 16.71 2.63 -17.86
C SER A 770 17.93 2.76 -16.92
N ASP A 771 18.08 1.80 -15.99
CA ASP A 771 18.95 1.84 -14.79
C ASP A 771 18.80 3.14 -13.99
N GLU A 772 17.58 3.65 -13.91
CA GLU A 772 17.26 4.89 -13.19
C GLU A 772 16.52 4.61 -11.89
N ARG A 773 16.85 5.39 -10.85
CA ARG A 773 16.13 5.34 -9.58
C ARG A 773 14.69 5.78 -9.82
N LEU A 774 13.75 4.99 -9.32
CA LEU A 774 12.34 5.31 -9.44
C LEU A 774 12.03 6.60 -8.68
N PRO A 775 11.29 7.53 -9.31
CA PRO A 775 11.01 8.83 -8.73
C PRO A 775 10.11 8.75 -7.49
N ASN A 776 10.14 9.82 -6.71
CA ASN A 776 9.18 10.13 -5.65
C ASN A 776 9.13 9.07 -4.53
N ARG A 777 10.29 8.53 -4.15
CA ARG A 777 10.47 7.50 -3.11
C ARG A 777 11.62 7.88 -2.17
N PRO A 778 11.38 8.05 -0.86
CA PRO A 778 12.45 8.24 0.11
C PRO A 778 13.29 6.97 0.19
N PHE A 779 14.60 7.11 0.06
CA PHE A 779 15.51 5.97 0.01
C PHE A 779 16.37 5.78 1.26
N LEU A 780 16.42 6.80 2.11
CA LEU A 780 17.11 6.78 3.40
C LEU A 780 16.25 7.51 4.42
N PHE A 781 15.87 6.79 5.46
CA PHE A 781 15.15 7.37 6.59
C PHE A 781 15.56 6.67 7.88
N ALA A 782 15.45 7.40 8.97
CA ALA A 782 15.80 6.94 10.30
C ALA A 782 14.85 7.54 11.32
N ASP A 783 14.50 6.77 12.34
CA ASP A 783 13.77 7.27 13.48
C ASP A 783 14.47 6.86 14.78
N GLY A 784 14.39 7.75 15.76
CA GLY A 784 14.90 7.53 17.10
C GLY A 784 13.85 7.91 18.14
N ALA A 785 13.82 7.20 19.25
CA ALA A 785 12.98 7.50 20.39
C ALA A 785 13.76 7.31 21.70
N ALA A 786 13.54 8.23 22.63
CA ALA A 786 14.00 8.11 24.01
C ALA A 786 12.80 8.28 24.94
N ARG A 787 12.61 7.32 25.85
CA ARG A 787 11.54 7.37 26.86
C ARG A 787 12.16 7.35 28.25
N LEU A 788 11.86 8.37 29.03
CA LEU A 788 12.11 8.40 30.46
C LEU A 788 10.82 8.03 31.20
N THR A 789 10.91 7.14 32.18
CA THR A 789 9.78 6.69 32.98
C THR A 789 10.10 6.82 34.46
N TRP A 790 9.21 7.52 35.17
CA TRP A 790 9.23 7.67 36.62
C TRP A 790 8.04 6.90 37.21
N PRO A 791 8.26 5.74 37.83
CA PRO A 791 7.21 5.00 38.52
C PRO A 791 6.91 5.63 39.88
N GLY A 792 5.65 5.63 40.28
CA GLY A 792 5.22 6.07 41.60
C GLY A 792 5.34 7.57 41.94
N PRO A 793 5.19 8.54 41.00
CA PRO A 793 5.43 9.95 41.32
C PRO A 793 4.41 10.54 42.31
N LEU A 794 3.14 10.10 42.30
CA LEU A 794 2.10 10.57 43.23
C LEU A 794 1.40 9.43 43.96
N LEU A 795 1.11 8.31 43.29
CA LEU A 795 0.44 7.14 43.83
C LEU A 795 1.40 5.93 43.84
N ARG A 796 0.98 4.78 44.39
CA ARG A 796 1.85 3.58 44.42
C ARG A 796 1.93 2.89 43.05
N ASP A 797 0.89 3.03 42.23
CA ASP A 797 0.67 2.32 40.96
C ASP A 797 0.48 3.29 39.76
N ASP A 798 1.00 4.51 39.87
CA ASP A 798 1.07 5.46 38.77
C ASP A 798 2.45 5.47 38.11
N ALA A 799 2.52 6.03 36.91
CA ALA A 799 3.77 6.26 36.20
C ALA A 799 3.67 7.52 35.35
N LEU A 800 4.69 8.37 35.45
CA LEU A 800 4.89 9.49 34.54
C LEU A 800 5.94 9.08 33.50
N SER A 801 5.68 9.35 32.22
CA SER A 801 6.65 9.07 31.15
C SER A 801 6.79 10.27 30.22
N LEU A 802 8.04 10.62 29.90
CA LEU A 802 8.38 11.60 28.89
C LEU A 802 9.02 10.86 27.70
N THR A 803 8.36 10.92 26.55
CA THR A 803 8.86 10.31 25.31
C THR A 803 9.25 11.41 24.33
N TRP A 804 10.51 11.42 23.91
CA TRP A 804 11.00 12.18 22.78
C TRP A 804 11.13 11.25 21.58
N SER A 805 10.74 11.70 20.40
CA SER A 805 10.95 11.00 19.15
C SER A 805 11.46 11.95 18.07
N ALA A 806 12.30 11.45 17.19
CA ALA A 806 12.88 12.16 16.08
C ALA A 806 12.78 11.30 14.82
N ARG A 807 12.42 11.92 13.70
CA ARG A 807 12.33 11.27 12.40
C ARG A 807 13.10 12.08 11.37
N TYR A 808 14.01 11.41 10.69
CA TYR A 808 14.81 11.94 9.60
C TYR A 808 14.43 11.28 8.29
N VAL A 809 14.11 12.08 7.28
CA VAL A 809 13.91 11.63 5.90
C VAL A 809 14.92 12.39 5.05
N HIS A 810 15.80 11.65 4.37
CA HIS A 810 16.79 12.26 3.48
C HIS A 810 16.11 12.85 2.23
N GLU A 811 16.78 13.77 1.54
CA GLU A 811 16.23 14.36 0.31
C GLU A 811 16.01 13.32 -0.78
N PHE A 812 14.98 13.51 -1.60
CA PHE A 812 14.68 12.63 -2.72
C PHE A 812 13.98 13.37 -3.86
N PHE A 813 14.13 12.86 -5.08
CA PHE A 813 13.62 13.51 -6.28
C PHE A 813 12.18 13.10 -6.61
N LEU A 814 11.41 14.00 -7.21
CA LEU A 814 10.11 13.68 -7.78
C LEU A 814 10.15 13.12 -9.19
N GLY A 815 11.16 13.51 -9.98
CA GLY A 815 11.32 13.15 -11.38
C GLY A 815 12.44 12.13 -11.59
N LEU A 816 12.43 11.47 -12.74
CA LEU A 816 13.45 10.51 -13.15
C LEU A 816 14.86 11.11 -13.11
N GLY A 817 15.85 10.25 -12.86
CA GLY A 817 17.26 10.60 -12.64
C GLY A 817 17.82 11.62 -13.62
N LYS A 818 17.59 11.41 -14.91
CA LYS A 818 18.26 12.10 -16.03
C LYS A 818 17.48 13.26 -16.66
N HIS A 819 16.30 13.61 -16.16
CA HIS A 819 15.53 14.76 -16.66
C HIS A 819 15.72 15.97 -15.72
N GLY A 820 16.26 17.07 -16.26
CA GLY A 820 16.59 18.29 -15.51
C GLY A 820 18.04 18.34 -15.02
N SER A 821 18.61 19.54 -14.93
CA SER A 821 19.88 19.73 -14.21
C SER A 821 19.64 19.50 -12.71
N ARG A 822 20.66 19.09 -11.95
CA ARG A 822 20.57 18.99 -10.47
C ARG A 822 20.01 20.27 -9.83
N GLU A 823 20.26 21.42 -10.44
CA GLU A 823 19.81 22.75 -9.99
C GLU A 823 18.35 23.06 -10.32
N THR A 824 17.75 22.38 -11.31
CA THR A 824 16.38 22.63 -11.79
C THR A 824 15.42 21.49 -11.47
N LYS A 825 15.90 20.42 -10.82
CA LYS A 825 15.12 19.23 -10.55
C LYS A 825 14.22 19.41 -9.33
N GLU A 826 12.94 19.08 -9.47
CA GLU A 826 12.00 19.10 -8.34
C GLU A 826 12.43 18.06 -7.29
N GLN A 827 12.92 18.55 -6.16
CA GLN A 827 13.42 17.77 -5.04
C GLN A 827 12.59 18.02 -3.78
N ILE A 828 12.37 16.96 -3.02
CA ILE A 828 11.84 17.05 -1.67
C ILE A 828 13.05 17.15 -0.73
N PRO A 829 13.20 18.25 0.03
CA PRO A 829 14.38 18.47 0.86
C PRO A 829 14.43 17.47 2.01
N SER A 830 15.61 17.32 2.61
CA SER A 830 15.78 16.53 3.83
C SER A 830 14.97 17.13 4.98
N GLN A 831 14.31 16.28 5.75
CA GLN A 831 13.38 16.68 6.81
C GLN A 831 13.78 16.03 8.12
N LEU A 832 13.84 16.82 9.18
CA LEU A 832 14.01 16.36 10.55
C LEU A 832 12.85 16.90 11.39
N SER A 833 11.99 15.99 11.85
CA SER A 833 10.86 16.34 12.71
C SER A 833 11.04 15.73 14.09
N HIS A 834 10.67 16.50 15.12
CA HIS A 834 10.70 16.05 16.51
C HIS A 834 9.29 16.03 17.08
N ALA A 835 8.99 15.04 17.92
CA ALA A 835 7.77 15.02 18.72
C ALA A 835 8.09 14.72 20.19
N LEU A 836 7.34 15.34 21.09
CA LEU A 836 7.48 15.20 22.53
C LEU A 836 6.13 14.85 23.12
N ALA A 837 6.05 13.76 23.90
CA ALA A 837 4.85 13.30 24.56
C ALA A 837 5.09 13.14 26.07
N LEU A 838 4.23 13.75 26.88
CA LEU A 838 4.16 13.57 28.32
C LEU A 838 2.92 12.74 28.64
N THR A 839 3.10 11.55 29.20
CA THR A 839 2.01 10.62 29.53
C THR A 839 2.02 10.35 31.02
N TYR A 840 0.88 10.56 31.67
CA TYR A 840 0.63 10.19 33.05
C TYR A 840 -0.39 9.04 33.10
N LEU A 841 0.00 7.93 33.70
CA LEU A 841 -0.78 6.70 33.80
C LEU A 841 -1.11 6.43 35.26
N VAL A 842 -2.37 6.19 35.57
CA VAL A 842 -2.83 5.75 36.88
C VAL A 842 -3.51 4.39 36.72
N LYS A 843 -3.05 3.39 37.47
CA LYS A 843 -3.71 2.08 37.55
C LYS A 843 -4.29 1.89 38.94
N HIS A 844 -5.56 1.49 39.04
CA HIS A 844 -6.18 1.21 40.33
C HIS A 844 -7.33 0.23 40.16
N GLY A 845 -7.40 -0.82 41.00
CA GLY A 845 -8.60 -1.66 41.12
C GLY A 845 -9.20 -2.21 39.81
N GLY A 846 -8.37 -2.61 38.84
CA GLY A 846 -8.80 -3.18 37.55
C GLY A 846 -8.98 -2.16 36.43
N TRP A 847 -9.06 -0.87 36.73
CA TRP A 847 -9.12 0.19 35.71
C TRP A 847 -7.77 0.90 35.54
N SER A 848 -7.56 1.48 34.36
CA SER A 848 -6.44 2.37 34.10
C SER A 848 -6.88 3.62 33.35
N VAL A 849 -6.30 4.75 33.73
CA VAL A 849 -6.51 6.04 33.06
C VAL A 849 -5.16 6.56 32.61
N SER A 850 -5.03 6.90 31.34
CA SER A 850 -3.86 7.58 30.81
C SER A 850 -4.23 8.95 30.23
N SER A 851 -3.52 9.98 30.69
CA SER A 851 -3.60 11.34 30.16
C SER A 851 -2.29 11.66 29.44
N THR A 852 -2.37 11.99 28.17
CA THR A 852 -1.20 12.30 27.33
C THR A 852 -1.33 13.68 26.72
N LEU A 853 -0.27 14.48 26.84
CA LEU A 853 -0.06 15.72 26.11
C LEU A 853 1.07 15.50 25.11
N GLU A 854 0.82 15.72 23.83
CA GLU A 854 1.79 15.48 22.77
C GLU A 854 1.93 16.71 21.87
N VAL A 855 3.17 17.10 21.58
CA VAL A 855 3.50 18.13 20.60
C VAL A 855 4.27 17.47 19.48
N GLN A 856 3.68 17.47 18.29
CA GLN A 856 4.28 16.98 17.05
C GLN A 856 4.93 18.14 16.28
N ASN A 857 5.99 17.82 15.55
CA ASN A 857 6.80 18.80 14.81
C ASN A 857 7.21 20.00 15.68
N LEU A 858 7.88 19.71 16.81
CA LEU A 858 8.25 20.68 17.84
C LEU A 858 8.97 21.92 17.28
N THR A 859 9.79 21.73 16.24
CA THR A 859 10.59 22.78 15.58
C THR A 859 9.82 23.56 14.50
N ASP A 860 8.54 23.23 14.23
CA ASP A 860 7.75 23.78 13.11
C ASP A 860 8.48 23.65 11.76
N ALA A 861 9.21 22.54 11.57
CA ALA A 861 9.92 22.28 10.33
C ALA A 861 8.92 22.07 9.18
N LYS A 862 9.22 22.61 8.00
CA LYS A 862 8.41 22.35 6.80
C LYS A 862 8.63 20.90 6.38
N THR A 863 7.56 20.11 6.44
CA THR A 863 7.60 18.70 6.06
C THR A 863 6.69 18.43 4.86
N PHE A 864 7.14 17.54 3.99
CA PHE A 864 6.58 17.23 2.69
C PHE A 864 6.75 15.74 2.42
N ASP A 865 5.65 15.01 2.26
CA ASP A 865 5.72 13.64 1.76
C ASP A 865 5.56 13.58 0.24
N TYR A 866 4.97 14.64 -0.34
CA TYR A 866 4.83 14.90 -1.78
C TYR A 866 5.28 16.35 -2.03
N HIS A 867 5.88 16.63 -3.19
CA HIS A 867 6.38 17.98 -3.48
C HIS A 867 5.23 18.98 -3.62
N GLY A 868 5.45 20.19 -3.10
CA GLY A 868 4.44 21.24 -3.02
C GLY A 868 3.39 21.01 -1.94
N VAL A 869 3.12 19.76 -1.56
CA VAL A 869 2.08 19.42 -0.57
C VAL A 869 2.65 19.48 0.84
N GLN A 870 2.51 20.65 1.46
CA GLN A 870 2.97 20.91 2.82
C GLN A 870 2.12 20.15 3.86
N ARG A 871 2.78 19.42 4.76
CA ARG A 871 2.15 18.77 5.91
C ARG A 871 1.86 19.77 7.03
N PRO A 872 0.99 19.42 8.00
CA PRO A 872 0.80 20.23 9.19
C PRO A 872 2.12 20.57 9.89
N GLY A 873 2.25 21.85 10.27
CA GLY A 873 3.38 22.33 11.07
C GLY A 873 3.32 21.83 12.52
N ARG A 874 3.83 22.63 13.47
CA ARG A 874 3.76 22.32 14.89
C ARG A 874 2.31 22.16 15.34
N ALA A 875 2.01 21.01 15.96
CA ALA A 875 0.67 20.65 16.39
C ALA A 875 0.68 20.06 17.80
N ALA A 876 -0.20 20.55 18.66
CA ALA A 876 -0.41 20.02 20.00
C ALA A 876 -1.71 19.22 20.08
N TYR A 877 -1.66 18.09 20.79
CA TYR A 877 -2.77 17.17 21.02
C TYR A 877 -2.83 16.80 22.51
N ALA A 878 -4.04 16.61 23.01
CA ALA A 878 -4.31 16.04 24.31
C ALA A 878 -5.18 14.80 24.11
N LYS A 879 -4.83 13.68 24.76
CA LYS A 879 -5.55 12.42 24.69
C LYS A 879 -5.81 11.89 26.09
N LEU A 880 -7.05 11.49 26.35
CA LEU A 880 -7.46 10.75 27.52
C LEU A 880 -7.86 9.34 27.07
N THR A 881 -7.34 8.31 27.74
CA THR A 881 -7.75 6.91 27.54
C THR A 881 -8.17 6.33 28.89
N LEU A 882 -9.30 5.66 28.90
CA LEU A 882 -9.85 4.90 30.02
C LEU A 882 -9.94 3.43 29.56
N ASP A 883 -9.49 2.53 30.42
CA ASP A 883 -9.53 1.08 30.23
C ASP A 883 -10.07 0.44 31.52
N MET A 884 -11.05 -0.46 31.42
CA MET A 884 -11.83 -1.03 32.51
C MET A 884 -12.14 -2.51 32.33
#